data_AF-A0A3M1T8S5-F1
#
_entry.id   AF-A0A3M1T8S5-F1
#
_cell.length_a   1.000
_cell.length_b   1.000
_cell.length_c   1.000
_cell.angle_alpha   90.00
_cell.angle_beta   90.00
_cell.angle_gamma   90.00
#
_symmetry.space_group_name_H-M   'P 1'
#
loop_
_entity.id
_entity.type
_entity.pdbx_description
1 polymer ?
#
loop_
_entity_poly.entity_id
_entity_poly.type
_entity_poly.pdbx_seq_one_letter_code
_entity_poly.pdbx_strand_id
1 'polypeptide(L)'
;MSSGFGPRLPRRALAVALALCASPCLAQPAGEVERAVAATLAAARARLAPADYARFREAVAFAREAHRGQVRDGGRPFLLHPLAVARALLADPRPVSGVAASAAILHDVVEDTPRTLRELRARFGPRVARLVDYLSLPDPAASGGDKATRDRAYYARFRNAPREAHLVKYHDRLHNIRDMAGWSPEGKLGYLAATRAQVVESLRPRSPDLARALEREVARQEARAARELLSPSERLAPYRRADGTLRWRELLRNGALREGAGLARFALALFLKELAVVLRTGDRARFEEFFEGLANTDFFLRYGLFAAGARVGEVAYARSLARLIKPRFVSSLLRSTVVLAAGLALPEAVAGEFSGEAFALSLASLGLSSAAVHGSLSALRWAAGLRGRSALASLGLRLGRLTGAAGWAYSVAQTAVVLLLADAVAARLAAWRSEAEARSALADAGLRFFAAVQDPDLDPAGLRKALARYDRAWNAWRAWLSAELDAEDARLAAELERLAARAKRAGDVRTALDGRLARFPHLRASLAARHGSAEGFADAAARRSEDEVSNELDALLAEAAVRRAQALAGLYRKLPRARPYLDGAPLAAAGPAPPGSLARLRALLARRRLRAALEDARPTRPGSYADQASALAATARLLAGRPALARTLEEQRRRLAGLRSADRRLGGLVGALPR
;
A
#
# COMPACT_ATOMS: atom_id res chain seq x y z
N MET A 1 44.69 12.17 18.59
CA MET A 1 43.66 12.53 19.59
C MET A 1 42.44 13.03 18.83
N SER A 2 41.25 12.51 19.19
CA SER A 2 39.89 13.07 19.06
C SER A 2 39.55 13.93 17.83
N SER A 3 38.63 13.59 16.91
CA SER A 3 37.23 13.13 16.96
C SER A 3 36.34 14.15 16.22
N GLY A 4 35.42 13.69 15.36
CA GLY A 4 34.11 14.35 15.22
C GLY A 4 33.81 15.14 13.95
N PHE A 5 33.71 14.48 12.79
CA PHE A 5 32.84 14.93 11.69
C PHE A 5 31.64 13.99 11.60
N GLY A 6 30.61 14.26 12.41
CA GLY A 6 29.24 13.80 12.15
C GLY A 6 28.45 14.95 11.50
N PRO A 7 27.52 14.68 10.58
CA PRO A 7 26.70 15.74 10.01
C PRO A 7 25.77 16.30 11.10
N ARG A 8 25.98 17.58 11.44
CA ARG A 8 25.14 18.35 12.35
C ARG A 8 23.77 18.58 11.69
N LEU A 9 22.72 18.03 12.28
CA LEU A 9 21.35 18.41 11.97
C LEU A 9 21.17 19.92 12.25
N PRO A 10 20.54 20.70 11.34
CA PRO A 10 20.35 22.12 11.54
C PRO A 10 19.42 22.37 12.75
N ARG A 11 19.81 23.31 13.63
CA ARG A 11 19.08 23.71 14.86
C ARG A 11 17.59 24.03 14.67
N ARG A 12 17.14 24.28 13.43
CA ARG A 12 15.72 24.44 13.07
C ARG A 12 14.91 23.14 13.12
N ALA A 13 15.55 21.98 12.93
CA ALA A 13 14.91 20.67 13.05
C ALA A 13 14.55 20.32 14.50
N LEU A 14 15.36 20.77 15.48
CA LEU A 14 15.09 20.56 16.90
C LEU A 14 13.95 21.45 17.42
N ALA A 15 13.81 22.67 16.88
CA ALA A 15 12.69 23.56 17.20
C ALA A 15 11.36 23.06 16.60
N VAL A 16 11.40 22.42 15.42
CA VAL A 16 10.23 21.77 14.82
C VAL A 16 9.87 20.47 15.56
N ALA A 17 10.85 19.70 16.03
CA ALA A 17 10.60 18.52 16.86
C ALA A 17 9.99 18.87 18.23
N LEU A 18 10.44 19.96 18.88
CA LEU A 18 9.85 20.47 20.12
C LEU A 18 8.47 21.12 19.93
N ALA A 19 8.19 21.70 18.75
CA ALA A 19 6.86 22.19 18.39
C ALA A 19 5.87 21.07 18.00
N LEU A 20 6.37 19.92 17.53
CA LEU A 20 5.57 18.73 17.22
C LEU A 20 5.28 17.85 18.47
N CYS A 21 5.96 18.10 19.59
CA CYS A 21 5.64 17.51 20.90
C CYS A 21 4.54 18.27 21.66
N ALA A 22 4.07 19.41 21.16
CA ALA A 22 2.84 20.05 21.63
C ALA A 22 1.66 19.51 20.82
N SER A 23 1.26 18.26 21.09
CA SER A 23 -0.03 17.75 20.64
C SER A 23 -1.14 18.75 21.04
N PRO A 24 -2.22 18.90 20.25
CA PRO A 24 -3.48 19.42 20.78
C PRO A 24 -4.11 18.32 21.64
N CYS A 25 -3.44 17.95 22.73
CA CYS A 25 -4.10 17.35 23.87
C CYS A 25 -4.82 18.53 24.54
N LEU A 26 -6.15 18.44 24.68
CA LEU A 26 -7.11 19.45 25.20
C LEU A 26 -8.01 20.13 24.14
N ALA A 27 -8.67 19.37 23.27
CA ALA A 27 -10.06 19.67 22.93
C ALA A 27 -10.95 18.71 23.74
N GLN A 28 -11.63 19.25 24.75
CA GLN A 28 -12.15 18.51 25.90
C GLN A 28 -13.20 17.41 25.56
N PRO A 29 -13.10 16.19 26.11
CA PRO A 29 -14.16 15.17 26.05
C PRO A 29 -15.49 15.61 26.70
N ALA A 30 -15.49 16.70 27.47
CA ALA A 30 -16.67 17.26 28.12
C ALA A 30 -17.79 17.63 27.12
N GLY A 31 -17.46 18.18 25.95
CA GLY A 31 -18.48 18.63 24.99
C GLY A 31 -19.30 17.50 24.37
N GLU A 32 -18.72 16.32 24.18
CA GLU A 32 -19.42 15.16 23.61
C GLU A 32 -20.41 14.55 24.61
N VAL A 33 -19.99 14.39 25.86
CA VAL A 33 -20.84 13.87 26.94
C VAL A 33 -22.04 14.79 27.19
N GLU A 34 -21.84 16.11 27.23
CA GLU A 34 -22.95 17.04 27.45
C GLU A 34 -23.97 17.01 26.30
N ARG A 35 -23.50 16.93 25.04
CA ARG A 35 -24.41 16.76 23.89
C ARG A 35 -25.18 15.44 23.96
N ALA A 36 -24.50 14.36 24.34
CA ALA A 36 -25.14 13.05 24.47
C ALA A 36 -26.20 13.06 25.58
N VAL A 37 -25.91 13.64 26.74
CA VAL A 37 -26.87 13.80 27.84
C VAL A 37 -28.07 14.64 27.41
N ALA A 38 -27.84 15.81 26.79
CA ALA A 38 -28.92 16.66 26.31
C ALA A 38 -29.84 15.93 25.32
N ALA A 39 -29.27 15.20 24.36
CA ALA A 39 -30.03 14.41 23.40
C ALA A 39 -30.84 13.29 24.06
N THR A 40 -30.25 12.57 25.03
CA THR A 40 -30.92 11.49 25.76
C THR A 40 -32.09 12.03 26.59
N LEU A 41 -31.91 13.15 27.29
CA LEU A 41 -32.96 13.79 28.07
C LEU A 41 -34.08 14.33 27.17
N ALA A 42 -33.77 14.87 26.00
CA ALA A 42 -34.78 15.32 25.04
C ALA A 42 -35.63 14.13 24.53
N ALA A 43 -35.00 13.01 24.17
CA ALA A 43 -35.70 11.80 23.74
C ALA A 43 -36.59 11.24 24.87
N ALA A 44 -36.09 11.22 26.11
CA ALA A 44 -36.87 10.76 27.26
C ALA A 44 -38.08 11.66 27.53
N ARG A 45 -37.90 12.99 27.44
CA ARG A 45 -38.98 13.96 27.65
C ARG A 45 -40.12 13.81 26.63
N ALA A 46 -39.80 13.42 25.40
CA ALA A 46 -40.78 13.19 24.35
C ALA A 46 -41.54 11.86 24.50
N ARG A 47 -40.97 10.88 25.20
CA ARG A 47 -41.47 9.49 25.23
C ARG A 47 -42.10 9.10 26.57
N LEU A 48 -41.63 9.66 27.69
CA LEU A 48 -41.97 9.25 29.05
C LEU A 48 -42.97 10.21 29.71
N ALA A 49 -43.81 9.67 30.59
CA ALA A 49 -44.68 10.49 31.44
C ALA A 49 -43.85 11.39 32.37
N PRO A 50 -44.37 12.55 32.83
CA PRO A 50 -43.59 13.51 33.62
C PRO A 50 -42.91 12.92 34.86
N ALA A 51 -43.60 12.06 35.63
CA ALA A 51 -43.04 11.40 36.81
C ALA A 51 -41.92 10.40 36.46
N ASP A 52 -42.07 9.67 35.35
CA ASP A 52 -41.07 8.73 34.84
C ASP A 52 -39.86 9.47 34.27
N TYR A 53 -40.08 10.60 33.59
CA TYR A 53 -39.02 11.48 33.09
C TYR A 53 -38.17 12.07 34.23
N ALA A 54 -38.79 12.50 35.33
CA ALA A 54 -38.08 13.00 36.50
C ALA A 54 -37.14 11.93 37.08
N ARG A 55 -37.64 10.71 37.29
CA ARG A 55 -36.83 9.56 37.75
C ARG A 55 -35.72 9.18 36.77
N PHE A 56 -36.01 9.21 35.47
CA PHE A 56 -35.01 8.93 34.44
C PHE A 56 -33.89 9.98 34.45
N ARG A 57 -34.22 11.26 34.62
CA ARG A 57 -33.22 12.34 34.72
C ARG A 57 -32.32 12.18 35.94
N GLU A 58 -32.89 11.76 37.08
CA GLU A 58 -32.10 11.42 38.27
C GLU A 58 -31.19 10.22 38.03
N ALA A 59 -31.67 9.19 37.32
CA ALA A 59 -30.85 8.04 36.94
C ALA A 59 -29.66 8.45 36.05
N VAL A 60 -29.86 9.38 35.10
CA VAL A 60 -28.77 9.94 34.27
C VAL A 60 -27.73 10.67 35.11
N ALA A 61 -28.16 11.49 36.08
CA ALA A 61 -27.24 12.19 36.97
C ALA A 61 -26.46 11.20 37.85
N PHE A 62 -27.13 10.16 38.36
CA PHE A 62 -26.50 9.13 39.19
C PHE A 62 -25.49 8.30 38.40
N ALA A 63 -25.82 7.86 37.18
CA ALA A 63 -24.90 7.13 36.30
C ALA A 63 -23.69 7.98 35.92
N ARG A 64 -23.89 9.28 35.67
CA ARG A 64 -22.79 10.23 35.40
C ARG A 64 -21.79 10.29 36.56
N GLU A 65 -22.29 10.35 37.78
CA GLU A 65 -21.42 10.37 38.97
C GLU A 65 -20.77 9.00 39.22
N ALA A 66 -21.52 7.90 39.05
CA ALA A 66 -21.00 6.56 39.27
C ALA A 66 -19.85 6.19 38.30
N HIS A 67 -19.99 6.52 37.02
CA HIS A 67 -18.99 6.24 35.98
C HIS A 67 -17.98 7.39 35.78
N ARG A 68 -17.86 8.31 36.76
CA ARG A 68 -16.96 9.46 36.66
C ARG A 68 -15.50 9.00 36.56
N GLY A 69 -14.82 9.44 35.51
CA GLY A 69 -13.42 9.08 35.23
C GLY A 69 -13.25 7.70 34.59
N GLN A 70 -14.31 6.90 34.45
CA GLN A 70 -14.25 5.63 33.74
C GLN A 70 -14.23 5.87 32.22
N VAL A 71 -13.34 5.17 31.54
CA VAL A 71 -13.18 5.20 30.08
C VAL A 71 -13.39 3.81 29.51
N ARG A 72 -13.93 3.74 28.30
CA ARG A 72 -14.08 2.50 27.55
C ARG A 72 -12.86 2.28 26.64
N ASP A 73 -12.74 1.08 26.09
CA ASP A 73 -11.77 0.76 25.03
C ASP A 73 -11.81 1.83 23.91
N GLY A 74 -10.65 2.42 23.64
CA GLY A 74 -10.50 3.57 22.73
C GLY A 74 -10.54 4.95 23.41
N GLY A 75 -10.57 5.04 24.74
CA GLY A 75 -10.35 6.27 25.51
C GLY A 75 -11.56 7.21 25.64
N ARG A 76 -12.76 6.78 25.21
CA ARG A 76 -14.00 7.58 25.33
C ARG A 76 -14.64 7.43 26.72
N PRO A 77 -15.30 8.46 27.26
CA PRO A 77 -16.02 8.36 28.54
C PRO A 77 -17.06 7.25 28.54
N PHE A 78 -17.04 6.40 29.58
CA PHE A 78 -17.90 5.21 29.67
C PHE A 78 -19.40 5.55 29.60
N LEU A 79 -19.80 6.68 30.22
CA LEU A 79 -21.19 7.17 30.26
C LEU A 79 -21.86 7.25 28.88
N LEU A 80 -21.10 7.42 27.80
CA LEU A 80 -21.64 7.46 26.44
C LEU A 80 -22.37 6.16 26.06
N HIS A 81 -21.94 5.01 26.58
CA HIS A 81 -22.56 3.72 26.30
C HIS A 81 -23.98 3.62 26.90
N PRO A 82 -24.20 3.75 28.23
CA PRO A 82 -25.55 3.73 28.80
C PRO A 82 -26.49 4.78 28.18
N LEU A 83 -25.97 5.97 27.85
CA LEU A 83 -26.74 7.00 27.14
C LEU A 83 -27.17 6.57 25.73
N ALA A 84 -26.31 5.87 25.00
CA ALA A 84 -26.65 5.34 23.67
C ALA A 84 -27.66 4.20 23.76
N VAL A 85 -27.51 3.29 24.72
CA VAL A 85 -28.47 2.20 24.99
C VAL A 85 -29.84 2.76 25.34
N ALA A 86 -29.92 3.73 26.26
CA ALA A 86 -31.18 4.36 26.64
C ALA A 86 -31.85 5.10 25.48
N ARG A 87 -31.09 5.81 24.63
CA ARG A 87 -31.65 6.45 23.42
C ARG A 87 -32.19 5.43 22.43
N ALA A 88 -31.46 4.34 22.19
CA ALA A 88 -31.90 3.27 21.29
C ALA A 88 -33.19 2.61 21.81
N LEU A 89 -33.27 2.39 23.13
CA LEU A 89 -34.46 1.90 23.79
C LEU A 89 -35.64 2.88 23.64
N LEU A 90 -35.44 4.17 23.92
CA LEU A 90 -36.51 5.18 23.82
C LEU A 90 -37.02 5.36 22.39
N ALA A 91 -36.15 5.18 21.39
CA ALA A 91 -36.50 5.20 19.97
C ALA A 91 -37.15 3.90 19.48
N ASP A 92 -37.23 2.87 20.32
CA ASP A 92 -37.84 1.60 19.96
C ASP A 92 -39.36 1.77 19.79
N PRO A 93 -39.95 1.24 18.70
CA PRO A 93 -41.40 1.30 18.48
C PRO A 93 -42.20 0.51 19.52
N ARG A 94 -41.57 -0.47 20.20
CA ARG A 94 -42.23 -1.27 21.23
C ARG A 94 -42.50 -0.43 22.49
N PRO A 95 -43.48 -0.83 23.33
CA PRO A 95 -43.72 -0.14 24.59
C PRO A 95 -42.49 -0.15 25.50
N VAL A 96 -42.13 1.03 26.01
CA VAL A 96 -41.03 1.23 26.96
C VAL A 96 -41.56 1.96 28.18
N SER A 97 -41.34 1.39 29.36
CA SER A 97 -41.69 2.03 30.64
C SER A 97 -40.56 2.92 31.15
N GLY A 98 -40.88 3.92 31.98
CA GLY A 98 -39.85 4.73 32.66
C GLY A 98 -38.91 3.89 33.54
N VAL A 99 -39.41 2.77 34.08
CA VAL A 99 -38.62 1.78 34.83
C VAL A 99 -37.56 1.12 33.93
N ALA A 100 -37.94 0.68 32.73
CA ALA A 100 -37.01 0.08 31.77
C ALA A 100 -35.98 1.10 31.26
N ALA A 101 -36.43 2.34 30.98
CA ALA A 101 -35.54 3.42 30.57
C ALA A 101 -34.51 3.75 31.66
N SER A 102 -34.95 3.85 32.92
CA SER A 102 -34.05 4.08 34.05
C SER A 102 -33.08 2.92 34.26
N ALA A 103 -33.56 1.68 34.14
CA ALA A 103 -32.70 0.50 34.20
C ALA A 103 -31.66 0.47 33.07
N ALA A 104 -31.98 0.92 31.85
CA ALA A 104 -31.02 1.01 30.75
C ALA A 104 -29.86 1.97 31.02
N ILE A 105 -30.12 3.10 31.70
CA ILE A 105 -29.08 4.03 32.13
C ILE A 105 -28.21 3.43 33.24
N LEU A 106 -28.79 2.57 34.08
CA LEU A 106 -28.16 2.06 35.31
C LEU A 106 -27.58 0.64 35.17
N HIS A 107 -27.70 0.00 34.01
CA HIS A 107 -27.50 -1.45 33.89
C HIS A 107 -26.09 -1.93 34.25
N ASP A 108 -25.06 -1.13 33.97
CA ASP A 108 -23.66 -1.42 34.29
C ASP A 108 -23.21 -0.81 35.62
N VAL A 109 -24.05 -0.02 36.29
CA VAL A 109 -23.61 0.75 37.47
C VAL A 109 -23.20 -0.17 38.62
N VAL A 110 -23.91 -1.27 38.86
CA VAL A 110 -23.57 -2.20 39.93
C VAL A 110 -22.43 -3.14 39.55
N GLU A 111 -22.25 -3.41 38.26
CA GLU A 111 -21.21 -4.32 37.76
C GLU A 111 -19.85 -3.63 37.71
N ASP A 112 -19.81 -2.38 37.23
CA ASP A 112 -18.57 -1.67 36.93
C ASP A 112 -18.19 -0.61 37.97
N THR A 113 -18.99 -0.41 39.01
CA THR A 113 -18.74 0.61 40.04
C THR A 113 -19.03 0.08 41.45
N PRO A 114 -18.52 0.72 42.53
CA PRO A 114 -18.79 0.29 43.91
C PRO A 114 -20.25 0.45 44.39
N ARG A 115 -21.18 0.85 43.51
CA ARG A 115 -22.59 1.10 43.84
C ARG A 115 -23.34 -0.23 44.00
N THR A 116 -24.36 -0.25 44.85
CA THR A 116 -25.05 -1.50 45.24
C THR A 116 -26.51 -1.55 44.81
N LEU A 117 -27.06 -2.75 44.63
CA LEU A 117 -28.50 -2.95 44.38
C LEU A 117 -29.38 -2.38 45.52
N ARG A 118 -28.88 -2.39 46.76
CA ARG A 118 -29.57 -1.79 47.92
C ARG A 118 -29.72 -0.28 47.74
N GLU A 119 -28.65 0.39 47.29
CA GLU A 119 -28.67 1.81 46.98
C GLU A 119 -29.64 2.13 45.83
N LEU A 120 -29.60 1.35 44.75
CA LEU A 120 -30.54 1.52 43.64
C LEU A 120 -32.00 1.32 44.07
N ARG A 121 -32.26 0.36 44.96
CA ARG A 121 -33.61 0.10 45.49
C ARG A 121 -34.12 1.28 46.31
N ALA A 122 -33.28 1.88 47.14
CA ALA A 122 -33.64 3.03 47.96
C ALA A 122 -33.93 4.27 47.10
N ARG A 123 -33.13 4.52 46.05
CA ARG A 123 -33.24 5.73 45.21
C ARG A 123 -34.30 5.62 44.11
N PHE A 124 -34.34 4.50 43.40
CA PHE A 124 -35.15 4.33 42.18
C PHE A 124 -36.29 3.33 42.33
N GLY A 125 -36.42 2.75 43.53
CA GLY A 125 -37.46 1.81 43.89
C GLY A 125 -37.16 0.35 43.53
N PRO A 126 -37.97 -0.59 44.06
CA PRO A 126 -37.70 -2.01 43.96
C PRO A 126 -37.81 -2.56 42.53
N ARG A 127 -38.60 -1.93 41.65
CA ARG A 127 -38.74 -2.38 40.27
C ARG A 127 -37.48 -2.11 39.44
N VAL A 128 -36.88 -0.93 39.54
CA VAL A 128 -35.64 -0.58 38.82
C VAL A 128 -34.48 -1.45 39.31
N ALA A 129 -34.31 -1.58 40.63
CA ALA A 129 -33.26 -2.41 41.21
C ALA A 129 -33.37 -3.88 40.77
N ARG A 130 -34.60 -4.44 40.71
CA ARG A 130 -34.81 -5.80 40.20
C ARG A 130 -34.44 -5.95 38.73
N LEU A 131 -34.74 -4.97 37.87
CA LEU A 131 -34.32 -5.04 36.46
C LEU A 131 -32.79 -4.99 36.31
N VAL A 132 -32.12 -4.12 37.07
CA VAL A 132 -30.65 -4.03 37.06
C VAL A 132 -30.02 -5.33 37.56
N ASP A 133 -30.58 -5.96 38.60
CA ASP A 133 -30.12 -7.27 39.08
C ASP A 133 -30.20 -8.38 38.01
N TYR A 134 -31.23 -8.37 37.14
CA TYR A 134 -31.26 -9.29 36.01
C TYR A 134 -30.20 -8.99 34.94
N LEU A 135 -29.66 -7.78 34.89
CA LEU A 135 -28.73 -7.31 33.86
C LEU A 135 -27.26 -7.36 34.29
N SER A 136 -26.99 -7.44 35.59
CA SER A 136 -25.64 -7.45 36.16
C SER A 136 -25.14 -8.87 36.48
N LEU A 137 -23.86 -9.12 36.19
CA LEU A 137 -23.20 -10.37 36.54
C LEU A 137 -22.94 -10.44 38.06
N PRO A 138 -23.08 -11.61 38.71
CA PRO A 138 -22.73 -11.75 40.12
C PRO A 138 -21.24 -11.48 40.39
N ASP A 139 -20.95 -10.79 41.50
CA ASP A 139 -19.59 -10.52 41.97
C ASP A 139 -18.78 -11.84 42.08
N PRO A 140 -17.59 -11.94 41.47
CA PRO A 140 -16.70 -13.10 41.62
C PRO A 140 -16.46 -13.50 43.08
N ALA A 141 -16.35 -12.54 44.00
CA ALA A 141 -16.09 -12.78 45.41
C ALA A 141 -17.31 -13.36 46.16
N ALA A 142 -18.53 -13.10 45.68
CA ALA A 142 -19.77 -13.52 46.32
C ALA A 142 -20.32 -14.87 45.80
N SER A 143 -19.88 -15.33 44.62
CA SER A 143 -20.51 -16.46 43.91
C SER A 143 -19.68 -17.75 43.88
N GLY A 144 -18.36 -17.67 44.00
CA GLY A 144 -17.46 -18.83 43.90
C GLY A 144 -17.46 -19.50 42.52
N GLY A 145 -16.34 -20.12 42.13
CA GLY A 145 -16.22 -20.87 40.88
C GLY A 145 -15.68 -20.10 39.67
N ASP A 146 -15.44 -20.83 38.58
CA ASP A 146 -14.87 -20.29 37.35
C ASP A 146 -15.83 -19.35 36.60
N LYS A 147 -15.29 -18.57 35.65
CA LYS A 147 -16.09 -17.62 34.84
C LYS A 147 -17.24 -18.32 34.10
N ALA A 148 -17.00 -19.53 33.57
CA ALA A 148 -18.00 -20.28 32.82
C ALA A 148 -19.21 -20.67 33.68
N THR A 149 -19.00 -21.03 34.95
CA THR A 149 -20.06 -21.38 35.90
C THR A 149 -20.89 -20.15 36.27
N ARG A 150 -20.24 -19.01 36.48
CA ARG A 150 -20.93 -17.73 36.75
C ARG A 150 -21.77 -17.26 35.57
N ASP A 151 -21.23 -17.34 34.36
CA ASP A 151 -21.96 -17.01 33.12
C ASP A 151 -23.18 -17.92 32.96
N ARG A 152 -23.04 -19.24 33.15
CA ARG A 152 -24.17 -20.19 33.10
C ARG A 152 -25.27 -19.85 34.09
N ALA A 153 -24.91 -19.57 35.34
CA ALA A 153 -25.87 -19.20 36.39
C ALA A 153 -26.60 -17.90 36.06
N TYR A 154 -25.88 -16.88 35.58
CA TYR A 154 -26.46 -15.61 35.14
C TYR A 154 -27.46 -15.83 33.99
N TYR A 155 -27.07 -16.51 32.91
CA TYR A 155 -27.97 -16.70 31.76
C TYR A 155 -29.16 -17.60 32.07
N ALA A 156 -29.03 -18.56 33.00
CA ALA A 156 -30.16 -19.34 33.50
C ALA A 156 -31.19 -18.48 34.25
N ARG A 157 -30.73 -17.52 35.08
CA ARG A 157 -31.59 -16.52 35.74
C ARG A 157 -32.19 -15.56 34.72
N PHE A 158 -31.37 -15.03 33.82
CA PHE A 158 -31.77 -14.04 32.82
C PHE A 158 -32.80 -14.59 31.83
N ARG A 159 -32.77 -15.88 31.47
CA ARG A 159 -33.80 -16.53 30.64
C ARG A 159 -35.23 -16.37 31.19
N ASN A 160 -35.35 -16.23 32.51
CA ASN A 160 -36.62 -16.05 33.20
C ASN A 160 -36.93 -14.59 33.56
N ALA A 161 -36.12 -13.63 33.08
CA ALA A 161 -36.30 -12.22 33.37
C ALA A 161 -37.57 -11.64 32.70
N PRO A 162 -38.12 -10.54 33.25
CA PRO A 162 -39.24 -9.85 32.63
C PRO A 162 -38.84 -9.25 31.27
N ARG A 163 -39.84 -9.02 30.40
CA ARG A 163 -39.62 -8.54 29.03
C ARG A 163 -38.87 -7.20 28.98
N GLU A 164 -39.04 -6.35 29.99
CA GLU A 164 -38.31 -5.10 30.12
C GLU A 164 -36.79 -5.31 30.25
N ALA A 165 -36.35 -6.29 31.05
CA ALA A 165 -34.92 -6.63 31.15
C ALA A 165 -34.39 -7.19 29.82
N HIS A 166 -35.19 -8.01 29.15
CA HIS A 166 -34.86 -8.51 27.80
C HIS A 166 -34.68 -7.38 26.79
N LEU A 167 -35.53 -6.36 26.85
CA LEU A 167 -35.47 -5.21 25.94
C LEU A 167 -34.22 -4.36 26.21
N VAL A 168 -33.85 -4.15 27.47
CA VAL A 168 -32.60 -3.45 27.84
C VAL A 168 -31.39 -4.24 27.35
N LYS A 169 -31.31 -5.55 27.64
CA LYS A 169 -30.16 -6.37 27.22
C LYS A 169 -30.04 -6.47 25.70
N TYR A 170 -31.16 -6.47 24.99
CA TYR A 170 -31.19 -6.39 23.53
C TYR A 170 -30.49 -5.13 23.02
N HIS A 171 -30.82 -3.96 23.59
CA HIS A 171 -30.23 -2.68 23.16
C HIS A 171 -28.78 -2.51 23.60
N ASP A 172 -28.42 -2.98 24.79
CA ASP A 172 -27.02 -3.11 25.24
C ASP A 172 -26.21 -3.92 24.20
N ARG A 173 -26.66 -5.14 23.92
CA ARG A 173 -25.93 -6.01 22.99
C ARG A 173 -25.89 -5.43 21.58
N LEU A 174 -26.96 -4.80 21.13
CA LEU A 174 -27.04 -4.15 19.82
C LEU A 174 -26.05 -2.98 19.71
N HIS A 175 -25.90 -2.18 20.78
CA HIS A 175 -24.89 -1.12 20.83
C HIS A 175 -23.49 -1.71 20.73
N ASN A 176 -23.18 -2.75 21.51
CA ASN A 176 -21.85 -3.35 21.53
C ASN A 176 -21.46 -3.95 20.17
N ILE A 177 -22.39 -4.67 19.54
CA ILE A 177 -22.21 -5.21 18.19
C ILE A 177 -21.96 -4.10 17.15
N ARG A 178 -22.62 -2.94 17.28
CA ARG A 178 -22.44 -1.82 16.36
C ARG A 178 -21.14 -1.05 16.58
N ASP A 179 -20.50 -1.25 17.73
CA ASP A 179 -19.32 -0.51 18.17
C ASP A 179 -18.05 -1.39 18.20
N MET A 180 -17.96 -2.34 17.27
CA MET A 180 -16.81 -3.24 17.10
C MET A 180 -15.78 -2.76 16.07
N ALA A 181 -15.79 -1.47 15.69
CA ALA A 181 -14.97 -0.96 14.58
C ALA A 181 -13.45 -1.15 14.77
N GLY A 182 -12.97 -1.19 16.02
CA GLY A 182 -11.56 -1.41 16.36
C GLY A 182 -11.18 -2.87 16.67
N TRP A 183 -12.09 -3.83 16.52
CA TRP A 183 -11.86 -5.23 16.88
C TRP A 183 -11.26 -6.02 15.71
N SER A 184 -10.42 -7.03 15.99
CA SER A 184 -9.99 -7.97 14.95
C SER A 184 -11.19 -8.78 14.40
N PRO A 185 -11.15 -9.26 13.15
CA PRO A 185 -12.24 -10.06 12.60
C PRO A 185 -12.54 -11.31 13.44
N GLU A 186 -11.52 -11.98 13.98
CA GLU A 186 -11.66 -13.14 14.87
C GLU A 186 -12.34 -12.74 16.19
N GLY A 187 -11.97 -11.58 16.74
CA GLY A 187 -12.59 -11.03 17.95
C GLY A 187 -14.07 -10.71 17.73
N LYS A 188 -14.43 -10.12 16.58
CA LYS A 188 -15.82 -9.88 16.19
C LYS A 188 -16.60 -11.19 16.12
N LEU A 189 -16.07 -12.19 15.40
CA LEU A 189 -16.74 -13.49 15.25
C LEU A 189 -16.92 -14.22 16.58
N GLY A 190 -15.90 -14.21 17.45
CA GLY A 190 -15.99 -14.81 18.79
C GLY A 190 -17.08 -14.15 19.65
N TYR A 191 -17.16 -12.82 19.63
CA TYR A 191 -18.18 -12.07 20.38
C TYR A 191 -19.60 -12.30 19.84
N LEU A 192 -19.75 -12.38 18.52
CA LEU A 192 -21.01 -12.67 17.84
C LEU A 192 -21.50 -14.10 18.13
N ALA A 193 -20.59 -15.07 18.12
CA ALA A 193 -20.88 -16.45 18.50
C ALA A 193 -21.33 -16.57 19.96
N ALA A 194 -20.61 -15.92 20.88
CA ALA A 194 -21.00 -15.84 22.30
C ALA A 194 -22.39 -15.19 22.46
N THR A 195 -22.67 -14.11 21.71
CA THR A 195 -23.96 -13.44 21.72
C THR A 195 -25.09 -14.39 21.30
N ARG A 196 -24.88 -15.18 20.25
CA ARG A 196 -25.86 -16.17 19.80
C ARG A 196 -26.10 -17.25 20.86
N ALA A 197 -25.02 -17.86 21.36
CA ALA A 197 -25.10 -18.97 22.30
C ALA A 197 -25.71 -18.57 23.66
N GLN A 198 -25.46 -17.34 24.11
CA GLN A 198 -25.82 -16.91 25.44
C GLN A 198 -27.06 -16.00 25.45
N VAL A 199 -27.02 -14.89 24.70
CA VAL A 199 -28.07 -13.85 24.78
C VAL A 199 -29.27 -14.21 23.93
N VAL A 200 -29.07 -14.55 22.65
CA VAL A 200 -30.19 -14.91 21.75
C VAL A 200 -30.96 -16.09 22.32
N GLU A 201 -30.24 -17.10 22.80
CA GLU A 201 -30.88 -18.30 23.36
C GLU A 201 -31.60 -18.04 24.67
N SER A 202 -31.10 -17.13 25.51
CA SER A 202 -31.82 -16.72 26.73
C SER A 202 -33.07 -15.89 26.43
N LEU A 203 -33.08 -15.12 25.33
CA LEU A 203 -34.24 -14.33 24.91
C LEU A 203 -35.34 -15.19 24.27
N ARG A 204 -34.98 -16.30 23.60
CA ARG A 204 -35.88 -17.12 22.75
C ARG A 204 -37.18 -17.56 23.46
N PRO A 205 -37.18 -18.04 24.72
CA PRO A 205 -38.40 -18.58 25.34
C PRO A 205 -39.48 -17.54 25.67
N ARG A 206 -39.09 -16.32 26.06
CA ARG A 206 -40.03 -15.28 26.54
C ARG A 206 -40.12 -14.05 25.63
N SER A 207 -39.09 -13.81 24.82
CA SER A 207 -39.03 -12.67 23.90
C SER A 207 -38.52 -13.10 22.51
N PRO A 208 -39.25 -14.00 21.81
CA PRO A 208 -38.81 -14.54 20.53
C PRO A 208 -38.70 -13.46 19.44
N ASP A 209 -39.44 -12.35 19.54
CA ASP A 209 -39.31 -11.20 18.63
C ASP A 209 -37.94 -10.52 18.79
N LEU A 210 -37.47 -10.32 20.02
CA LEU A 210 -36.16 -9.76 20.33
C LEU A 210 -35.03 -10.71 19.91
N ALA A 211 -35.19 -12.01 20.20
CA ALA A 211 -34.23 -13.04 19.80
C ALA A 211 -34.03 -13.03 18.27
N ARG A 212 -35.13 -13.09 17.49
CA ARG A 212 -35.07 -13.03 16.02
C ARG A 212 -34.47 -11.72 15.51
N ALA A 213 -34.77 -10.59 16.14
CA ALA A 213 -34.22 -9.30 15.73
C ALA A 213 -32.70 -9.22 15.96
N LEU A 214 -32.23 -9.70 17.11
CA LEU A 214 -30.81 -9.74 17.45
C LEU A 214 -30.06 -10.74 16.59
N GLU A 215 -30.63 -11.92 16.37
CA GLU A 215 -30.06 -12.96 15.52
C GLU A 215 -29.85 -12.46 14.07
N ARG A 216 -30.81 -11.68 13.53
CA ARG A 216 -30.63 -11.03 12.22
C ARG A 216 -29.48 -10.02 12.21
N GLU A 217 -29.28 -9.26 13.28
CA GLU A 217 -28.14 -8.34 13.35
C GLU A 217 -26.82 -9.10 13.49
N VAL A 218 -26.79 -10.14 14.34
CA VAL A 218 -25.62 -11.02 14.50
C VAL A 218 -25.23 -11.61 13.15
N ALA A 219 -26.18 -12.20 12.41
CA ALA A 219 -25.92 -12.75 11.08
C ALA A 219 -25.41 -11.69 10.08
N ARG A 220 -25.96 -10.47 10.13
CA ARG A 220 -25.48 -9.35 9.28
C ARG A 220 -24.02 -9.00 9.59
N GLN A 221 -23.64 -8.99 10.86
CA GLN A 221 -22.30 -8.60 11.28
C GLN A 221 -21.29 -9.74 11.11
N GLU A 222 -21.70 -11.00 11.30
CA GLU A 222 -20.90 -12.17 10.94
C GLU A 222 -20.59 -12.17 9.45
N ALA A 223 -21.59 -11.91 8.59
CA ALA A 223 -21.37 -11.80 7.15
C ALA A 223 -20.42 -10.65 6.76
N ARG A 224 -20.35 -9.58 7.55
CA ARG A 224 -19.40 -8.48 7.37
C ARG A 224 -17.99 -8.87 7.82
N ALA A 225 -17.87 -9.39 9.05
CA ALA A 225 -16.60 -9.83 9.63
C ALA A 225 -15.97 -10.98 8.81
N ALA A 226 -16.78 -11.93 8.35
CA ALA A 226 -16.32 -12.99 7.47
C ALA A 226 -15.77 -12.43 6.14
N ARG A 227 -16.40 -11.41 5.54
CA ARG A 227 -15.87 -10.75 4.33
C ARG A 227 -14.54 -10.05 4.55
N GLU A 228 -14.27 -9.56 5.76
CA GLU A 228 -12.96 -8.98 6.12
C GLU A 228 -11.86 -10.04 6.12
N LEU A 229 -12.19 -11.30 6.47
CA LEU A 229 -11.27 -12.45 6.48
C LEU A 229 -11.05 -13.08 5.10
N LEU A 230 -11.98 -12.90 4.16
CA LEU A 230 -11.85 -13.45 2.81
C LEU A 230 -10.81 -12.69 2.01
N SER A 231 -9.97 -13.43 1.29
CA SER A 231 -9.13 -12.87 0.24
C SER A 231 -9.98 -12.20 -0.86
N PRO A 232 -9.44 -11.22 -1.63
CA PRO A 232 -10.20 -10.57 -2.70
C PRO A 232 -10.83 -11.55 -3.71
N SER A 233 -10.17 -12.69 -3.97
CA SER A 233 -10.68 -13.76 -4.84
C SER A 233 -11.89 -14.49 -4.25
N GLU A 234 -11.92 -14.73 -2.94
CA GLU A 234 -13.01 -15.45 -2.26
C GLU A 234 -14.26 -14.59 -2.06
N ARG A 235 -14.12 -13.26 -1.87
CA ARG A 235 -15.27 -12.33 -1.78
C ARG A 235 -16.09 -12.27 -3.06
N LEU A 236 -15.45 -12.57 -4.18
CA LEU A 236 -16.04 -12.53 -5.51
C LEU A 236 -16.61 -13.89 -5.95
N ALA A 237 -16.32 -14.97 -5.22
CA ALA A 237 -16.76 -16.33 -5.53
C ALA A 237 -18.29 -16.49 -5.68
N PRO A 238 -19.16 -15.87 -4.84
CA PRO A 238 -20.62 -15.97 -4.99
C PRO A 238 -21.14 -15.29 -6.26
N TYR A 239 -20.39 -14.30 -6.75
CA TYR A 239 -20.71 -13.59 -7.98
C TYR A 239 -19.98 -14.22 -9.16
N ARG A 240 -19.17 -15.27 -8.98
CA ARG A 240 -18.41 -15.90 -10.06
C ARG A 240 -19.27 -16.96 -10.74
N ARG A 241 -19.27 -16.96 -12.06
CA ARG A 241 -19.85 -17.99 -12.92
C ARG A 241 -18.86 -19.16 -13.04
N ALA A 242 -19.35 -20.29 -13.55
CA ALA A 242 -18.54 -21.49 -13.77
C ALA A 242 -17.37 -21.26 -14.75
N ASP A 243 -17.48 -20.27 -15.64
CA ASP A 243 -16.46 -19.84 -16.59
C ASP A 243 -15.42 -18.85 -15.99
N GLY A 244 -15.52 -18.55 -14.69
CA GLY A 244 -14.63 -17.61 -14.00
C GLY A 244 -15.05 -16.13 -14.10
N THR A 245 -16.09 -15.78 -14.86
CA THR A 245 -16.58 -14.40 -15.02
C THR A 245 -17.52 -13.97 -13.90
N LEU A 246 -17.66 -12.66 -13.62
CA LEU A 246 -18.54 -12.16 -12.55
C LEU A 246 -19.97 -11.82 -13.03
N ARG A 247 -20.98 -12.10 -12.20
CA ARG A 247 -22.38 -11.74 -12.32
C ARG A 247 -22.59 -10.29 -11.90
N TRP A 248 -22.11 -9.37 -12.73
CA TRP A 248 -22.09 -7.92 -12.48
C TRP A 248 -23.44 -7.31 -12.08
N ARG A 249 -24.54 -7.79 -12.68
CA ARG A 249 -25.90 -7.29 -12.44
C ARG A 249 -26.39 -7.56 -11.01
N GLU A 250 -25.97 -8.68 -10.41
CA GLU A 250 -26.27 -9.07 -9.02
C GLU A 250 -25.33 -8.39 -8.00
N LEU A 251 -24.06 -8.18 -8.40
CA LEU A 251 -23.07 -7.44 -7.61
C LEU A 251 -23.47 -5.96 -7.43
N LEU A 252 -23.97 -5.33 -8.48
CA LEU A 252 -24.48 -3.94 -8.51
C LEU A 252 -25.75 -3.74 -7.69
N ARG A 253 -26.72 -4.67 -7.78
CA ARG A 253 -27.99 -4.58 -7.05
C ARG A 253 -27.83 -4.66 -5.52
N ASN A 254 -26.83 -5.39 -5.04
CA ASN A 254 -26.64 -5.66 -3.61
C ASN A 254 -25.81 -4.58 -2.88
N GLY A 255 -25.49 -3.45 -3.53
CA GLY A 255 -24.72 -2.37 -2.91
C GLY A 255 -23.28 -2.74 -2.54
N ALA A 256 -22.79 -3.91 -3.00
CA ALA A 256 -21.39 -4.33 -2.87
C ALA A 256 -20.42 -3.37 -3.56
N LEU A 257 -20.93 -2.44 -4.37
CA LEU A 257 -20.19 -1.43 -5.11
C LEU A 257 -20.19 -0.03 -4.48
N ARG A 258 -20.42 0.12 -3.16
CA ARG A 258 -19.92 1.35 -2.48
C ARG A 258 -18.40 1.48 -2.57
N GLU A 259 -17.68 0.39 -2.84
CA GLU A 259 -16.25 0.36 -3.18
C GLU A 259 -15.99 0.49 -4.71
N GLY A 260 -17.02 0.39 -5.55
CA GLY A 260 -16.92 0.46 -7.01
C GLY A 260 -16.51 1.81 -7.57
N ALA A 261 -16.87 2.90 -6.88
CA ALA A 261 -16.39 4.23 -7.21
C ALA A 261 -14.87 4.38 -6.98
N GLY A 262 -14.30 3.64 -6.04
CA GLY A 262 -12.87 3.55 -5.80
C GLY A 262 -12.16 2.76 -6.89
N LEU A 263 -12.75 1.63 -7.32
CA LEU A 263 -12.21 0.79 -8.40
C LEU A 263 -12.22 1.50 -9.76
N ALA A 264 -13.31 2.18 -10.11
CA ALA A 264 -13.41 2.97 -11.34
C ALA A 264 -12.46 4.19 -11.33
N ARG A 265 -12.30 4.83 -10.17
CA ARG A 265 -11.35 5.94 -9.96
C ARG A 265 -9.90 5.47 -10.06
N PHE A 266 -9.59 4.30 -9.51
CA PHE A 266 -8.27 3.68 -9.60
C PHE A 266 -7.95 3.24 -11.03
N ALA A 267 -8.90 2.62 -11.74
CA ALA A 267 -8.74 2.25 -13.14
C ALA A 267 -8.49 3.47 -14.05
N LEU A 268 -9.19 4.58 -13.82
CA LEU A 268 -8.95 5.82 -14.56
C LEU A 268 -7.62 6.49 -14.16
N ALA A 269 -7.20 6.40 -12.90
CA ALA A 269 -5.89 6.89 -12.48
C ALA A 269 -4.74 6.07 -13.09
N LEU A 270 -4.92 4.75 -13.21
CA LEU A 270 -3.99 3.85 -13.89
C LEU A 270 -3.91 4.16 -15.39
N PHE A 271 -5.05 4.41 -16.04
CA PHE A 271 -5.12 4.87 -17.42
C PHE A 271 -4.34 6.19 -17.64
N LEU A 272 -4.56 7.19 -16.79
CA LEU A 272 -3.86 8.49 -16.90
C LEU A 272 -2.37 8.38 -16.58
N LYS A 273 -1.98 7.46 -15.68
CA LYS A 273 -0.58 7.12 -15.40
C LYS A 273 0.10 6.54 -16.65
N GLU A 274 -0.47 5.50 -17.26
CA GLU A 274 0.13 4.89 -18.46
C GLU A 274 0.16 5.87 -19.65
N LEU A 275 -0.88 6.70 -19.82
CA LEU A 275 -0.89 7.77 -20.82
C LEU A 275 0.26 8.77 -20.58
N ALA A 276 0.51 9.17 -19.34
CA ALA A 276 1.61 10.07 -19.00
C ALA A 276 3.00 9.44 -19.22
N VAL A 277 3.13 8.12 -19.01
CA VAL A 277 4.36 7.38 -19.31
C VAL A 277 4.60 7.39 -20.82
N VAL A 278 3.61 7.04 -21.63
CA VAL A 278 3.69 7.04 -23.11
C VAL A 278 4.03 8.43 -23.65
N LEU A 279 3.40 9.49 -23.13
CA LEU A 279 3.71 10.87 -23.53
C LEU A 279 5.14 11.30 -23.17
N ARG A 280 5.73 10.71 -22.12
CA ARG A 280 7.09 11.00 -21.68
C ARG A 280 8.15 10.16 -22.40
N THR A 281 7.85 8.90 -22.70
CA THR A 281 8.79 7.96 -23.32
C THR A 281 8.70 7.95 -24.85
N GLY A 282 7.61 8.45 -25.43
CA GLY A 282 7.35 8.39 -26.87
C GLY A 282 7.02 6.99 -27.39
N ASP A 283 6.99 5.99 -26.51
CA ASP A 283 6.82 4.58 -26.82
C ASP A 283 5.34 4.26 -27.09
N ARG A 284 4.95 4.34 -28.37
CA ARG A 284 3.60 4.02 -28.86
C ARG A 284 3.26 2.53 -28.72
N ALA A 285 4.24 1.63 -28.78
CA ALA A 285 4.01 0.19 -28.67
C ALA A 285 3.48 -0.19 -27.28
N ARG A 286 3.93 0.51 -26.23
CA ARG A 286 3.42 0.36 -24.86
C ARG A 286 1.96 0.81 -24.70
N PHE A 287 1.54 1.82 -25.47
CA PHE A 287 0.14 2.27 -25.50
C PHE A 287 -0.73 1.22 -26.20
N GLU A 288 -0.27 0.70 -27.33
CA GLU A 288 -0.95 -0.36 -28.09
C GLU A 288 -1.05 -1.66 -27.29
N GLU A 289 0.00 -2.08 -26.59
CA GLU A 289 0.00 -3.27 -25.71
C GLU A 289 -0.96 -3.11 -24.52
N PHE A 290 -1.04 -1.92 -23.93
CA PHE A 290 -2.01 -1.61 -22.89
C PHE A 290 -3.46 -1.68 -23.41
N PHE A 291 -3.71 -1.17 -24.62
CA PHE A 291 -5.04 -1.22 -25.24
C PHE A 291 -5.40 -2.61 -25.81
N GLU A 292 -4.45 -3.36 -26.36
CA GLU A 292 -4.61 -4.77 -26.74
C GLU A 292 -4.84 -5.64 -25.51
N GLY A 293 -4.13 -5.39 -24.40
CA GLY A 293 -4.38 -6.05 -23.12
C GLY A 293 -5.77 -5.77 -22.57
N LEU A 294 -6.27 -4.54 -22.74
CA LEU A 294 -7.64 -4.11 -22.40
C LEU A 294 -8.71 -4.62 -23.38
N ALA A 295 -8.37 -4.81 -24.65
CA ALA A 295 -9.26 -5.31 -25.69
C ALA A 295 -9.41 -6.84 -25.67
N ASN A 296 -8.35 -7.55 -25.26
CA ASN A 296 -8.32 -9.00 -25.09
C ASN A 296 -8.86 -9.46 -23.72
N THR A 297 -8.96 -8.55 -22.75
CA THR A 297 -9.84 -8.77 -21.59
C THR A 297 -11.26 -8.41 -21.99
N ASP A 298 -12.24 -9.16 -21.47
CA ASP A 298 -13.70 -9.02 -21.69
C ASP A 298 -14.29 -7.65 -21.19
N PHE A 299 -13.41 -6.66 -21.02
CA PHE A 299 -13.61 -5.30 -20.54
C PHE A 299 -14.27 -4.41 -21.60
N PHE A 300 -13.82 -4.47 -22.86
CA PHE A 300 -14.32 -3.60 -23.94
C PHE A 300 -15.73 -3.96 -24.43
N LEU A 301 -16.08 -5.25 -24.46
CA LEU A 301 -17.38 -5.73 -24.97
C LEU A 301 -18.56 -5.45 -24.02
N ARG A 302 -18.31 -5.04 -22.76
CA ARG A 302 -19.38 -4.82 -21.76
C ARG A 302 -19.39 -3.44 -21.08
N TYR A 303 -18.37 -2.60 -21.25
CA TYR A 303 -18.29 -1.27 -20.64
C TYR A 303 -18.44 -0.12 -21.66
N GLY A 304 -19.53 -0.12 -22.45
CA GLY A 304 -19.90 0.96 -23.38
C GLY A 304 -20.06 2.36 -22.74
N LEU A 305 -20.04 2.47 -21.41
CA LEU A 305 -20.09 3.74 -20.68
C LEU A 305 -18.75 4.51 -20.71
N PHE A 306 -17.63 3.85 -20.96
CA PHE A 306 -16.30 4.49 -20.99
C PHE A 306 -15.98 5.15 -22.34
N ALA A 307 -16.51 4.61 -23.45
CA ALA A 307 -16.40 5.23 -24.78
C ALA A 307 -17.11 6.61 -24.84
N ALA A 308 -18.19 6.79 -24.08
CA ALA A 308 -18.84 8.09 -23.92
C ALA A 308 -17.98 9.08 -23.12
N GLY A 309 -17.21 8.60 -22.13
CA GLY A 309 -16.27 9.40 -21.35
C GLY A 309 -15.01 9.81 -22.12
N ALA A 310 -14.50 8.92 -23.00
CA ALA A 310 -13.36 9.21 -23.87
C ALA A 310 -13.66 10.34 -24.88
N ARG A 311 -14.88 10.37 -25.45
CA ARG A 311 -15.37 11.46 -26.31
C ARG A 311 -15.56 12.79 -25.57
N VAL A 312 -15.90 12.77 -24.29
CA VAL A 312 -15.99 13.98 -23.45
C VAL A 312 -14.59 14.46 -23.00
N GLY A 313 -13.64 13.54 -22.81
CA GLY A 313 -12.24 13.82 -22.49
C GLY A 313 -11.51 14.60 -23.59
N GLU A 314 -11.71 14.24 -24.86
CA GLU A 314 -11.17 14.98 -26.02
C GLU A 314 -11.69 16.44 -26.07
N VAL A 315 -13.00 16.61 -25.85
CA VAL A 315 -13.64 17.94 -25.92
C VAL A 315 -13.29 18.81 -24.70
N ALA A 316 -13.10 18.21 -23.52
CA ALA A 316 -12.71 18.91 -22.29
C ALA A 316 -11.22 19.31 -22.27
N TYR A 317 -10.36 18.47 -22.86
CA TYR A 317 -8.92 18.73 -22.99
C TYR A 317 -8.64 19.93 -23.91
N ALA A 318 -9.33 20.00 -25.06
CA ALA A 318 -9.12 21.06 -26.04
C ALA A 318 -9.63 22.45 -25.60
N ARG A 319 -10.58 22.54 -24.65
CA ARG A 319 -11.33 23.78 -24.41
C ARG A 319 -11.20 24.42 -23.03
N SER A 320 -10.82 23.68 -21.97
CA SER A 320 -11.07 24.17 -20.60
C SER A 320 -9.93 24.02 -19.58
N LEU A 321 -9.05 23.01 -19.68
CA LEU A 321 -8.14 22.70 -18.56
C LEU A 321 -6.87 23.56 -18.51
N ALA A 322 -6.43 24.14 -19.64
CA ALA A 322 -5.22 24.95 -19.70
C ALA A 322 -5.34 26.34 -19.03
N ARG A 323 -6.57 26.86 -18.86
CA ARG A 323 -6.80 28.25 -18.37
C ARG A 323 -7.09 28.36 -16.87
N LEU A 324 -7.25 27.26 -16.15
CA LEU A 324 -7.79 27.25 -14.78
C LEU A 324 -6.79 26.89 -13.68
N ILE A 325 -5.57 26.48 -14.01
CA ILE A 325 -4.58 26.04 -13.01
C ILE A 325 -3.49 27.10 -12.82
N LYS A 326 -3.60 27.92 -11.76
CA LYS A 326 -2.56 28.90 -11.41
C LYS A 326 -1.29 28.19 -10.88
N PRO A 327 -0.07 28.53 -11.36
CA PRO A 327 1.18 27.83 -11.01
C PRO A 327 1.53 27.80 -9.52
N ARG A 328 1.12 28.81 -8.75
CA ARG A 328 1.47 28.96 -7.33
C ARG A 328 0.68 28.03 -6.39
N PHE A 329 -0.48 27.54 -6.81
CA PHE A 329 -1.32 26.64 -6.01
C PHE A 329 -0.83 25.18 -6.08
N VAL A 330 -0.31 24.79 -7.24
CA VAL A 330 0.28 23.47 -7.51
C VAL A 330 1.52 23.24 -6.65
N SER A 331 2.37 24.24 -6.45
CA SER A 331 3.63 24.09 -5.71
C SER A 331 3.47 23.87 -4.20
N SER A 332 2.42 24.40 -3.58
CA SER A 332 2.18 24.28 -2.13
C SER A 332 1.59 22.93 -1.75
N LEU A 333 0.65 22.41 -2.55
CA LEU A 333 0.00 21.11 -2.33
C LEU A 333 0.87 19.92 -2.75
N LEU A 334 1.66 20.04 -3.83
CA LEU A 334 2.68 19.05 -4.15
C LEU A 334 3.68 18.94 -3.02
N ARG A 335 4.10 20.06 -2.44
CA ARG A 335 5.06 20.06 -1.33
C ARG A 335 4.48 19.35 -0.10
N SER A 336 3.24 19.62 0.29
CA SER A 336 2.63 18.97 1.45
C SER A 336 2.39 17.48 1.22
N THR A 337 1.93 17.10 0.02
CA THR A 337 1.67 15.70 -0.33
C THR A 337 2.96 14.89 -0.46
N VAL A 338 4.01 15.48 -1.03
CA VAL A 338 5.35 14.87 -1.12
C VAL A 338 5.98 14.71 0.27
N VAL A 339 5.81 15.67 1.18
CA VAL A 339 6.31 15.56 2.56
C VAL A 339 5.60 14.44 3.33
N LEU A 340 4.28 14.32 3.16
CA LEU A 340 3.48 13.28 3.82
C LEU A 340 3.75 11.88 3.23
N ALA A 341 3.86 11.80 1.91
CA ALA A 341 4.30 10.62 1.17
C ALA A 341 5.72 10.18 1.61
N ALA A 342 6.66 11.12 1.72
CA ALA A 342 8.01 10.84 2.20
C ALA A 342 8.02 10.37 3.67
N GLY A 343 7.17 10.94 4.53
CA GLY A 343 7.05 10.53 5.94
C GLY A 343 6.51 9.11 6.13
N LEU A 344 5.61 8.66 5.24
CA LEU A 344 5.04 7.30 5.26
C LEU A 344 5.95 6.27 4.59
N ALA A 345 6.64 6.65 3.50
CA ALA A 345 7.55 5.77 2.79
C ALA A 345 8.86 5.51 3.56
N LEU A 346 9.31 6.47 4.38
CA LEU A 346 10.63 6.41 5.03
C LEU A 346 10.78 5.23 6.01
N PRO A 347 9.82 4.93 6.90
CA PRO A 347 9.90 3.75 7.77
C PRO A 347 9.91 2.42 7.00
N GLU A 348 9.04 2.27 5.98
CA GLU A 348 8.98 1.07 5.14
C GLU A 348 10.27 0.87 4.32
N ALA A 349 10.86 1.97 3.83
CA ALA A 349 12.14 1.96 3.13
C ALA A 349 13.30 1.60 4.06
N VAL A 350 13.29 2.07 5.31
CA VAL A 350 14.29 1.73 6.34
C VAL A 350 14.16 0.27 6.77
N ALA A 351 12.94 -0.27 6.83
CA ALA A 351 12.69 -1.69 7.14
C ALA A 351 12.98 -2.63 5.97
N GLY A 352 13.13 -2.11 4.74
CA GLY A 352 13.31 -2.93 3.54
C GLY A 352 12.04 -3.65 3.11
N GLU A 353 10.87 -3.08 3.38
CA GLU A 353 9.57 -3.67 3.03
C GLU A 353 8.77 -2.78 2.06
N PHE A 354 9.37 -1.67 1.60
CA PHE A 354 8.71 -0.72 0.72
C PHE A 354 8.27 -1.35 -0.61
N SER A 355 6.95 -1.36 -0.84
CA SER A 355 6.33 -1.72 -2.12
C SER A 355 5.61 -0.49 -2.66
N GLY A 356 5.96 -0.07 -3.88
CA GLY A 356 5.33 1.08 -4.54
C GLY A 356 3.81 0.93 -4.69
N GLU A 357 3.35 -0.29 -4.94
CA GLU A 357 1.93 -0.62 -5.05
C GLU A 357 1.22 -0.55 -3.69
N ALA A 358 1.82 -1.14 -2.64
CA ALA A 358 1.26 -1.10 -1.29
C ALA A 358 1.24 0.32 -0.74
N PHE A 359 2.30 1.09 -0.97
CA PHE A 359 2.39 2.50 -0.61
C PHE A 359 1.33 3.34 -1.34
N ALA A 360 1.13 3.13 -2.63
CA ALA A 360 0.10 3.82 -3.39
C ALA A 360 -1.32 3.44 -2.94
N LEU A 361 -1.55 2.18 -2.59
CA LEU A 361 -2.81 1.71 -2.00
C LEU A 361 -3.04 2.29 -0.59
N SER A 362 -2.00 2.40 0.23
CA SER A 362 -2.03 3.06 1.55
C SER A 362 -2.32 4.57 1.42
N LEU A 363 -1.69 5.26 0.47
CA LEU A 363 -1.94 6.69 0.23
C LEU A 363 -3.35 6.94 -0.34
N ALA A 364 -3.85 6.03 -1.18
CA ALA A 364 -5.20 6.09 -1.73
C ALA A 364 -6.28 5.75 -0.69
N SER A 365 -6.03 4.77 0.18
CA SER A 365 -6.93 4.32 1.24
C SER A 365 -7.02 5.28 2.43
N LEU A 366 -5.97 6.08 2.68
CA LEU A 366 -5.98 7.19 3.64
C LEU A 366 -6.97 8.32 3.30
N GLY A 367 -7.68 8.23 2.16
CA GLY A 367 -8.83 9.08 1.90
C GLY A 367 -8.47 10.56 1.81
N LEU A 368 -7.52 10.92 0.93
CA LEU A 368 -7.28 12.31 0.50
C LEU A 368 -8.46 12.93 -0.28
N SER A 369 -9.69 12.47 -0.03
CA SER A 369 -10.92 13.04 -0.54
C SER A 369 -11.44 14.11 0.43
N SER A 370 -11.63 15.32 -0.08
CA SER A 370 -12.46 16.40 0.49
C SER A 370 -11.99 17.05 1.81
N ALA A 371 -11.64 16.30 2.87
CA ALA A 371 -11.39 16.86 4.20
C ALA A 371 -10.07 17.63 4.33
N ALA A 372 -8.97 17.12 3.76
CA ALA A 372 -7.68 17.81 3.74
C ALA A 372 -7.70 19.07 2.84
N VAL A 373 -8.51 19.04 1.79
CA VAL A 373 -8.75 20.17 0.87
C VAL A 373 -9.68 21.20 1.51
N HIS A 374 -10.76 20.78 2.19
CA HIS A 374 -11.61 21.66 2.99
C HIS A 374 -10.83 22.30 4.13
N GLY A 375 -10.00 21.53 4.85
CA GLY A 375 -9.12 22.02 5.91
C GLY A 375 -8.13 23.08 5.42
N SER A 376 -7.51 22.84 4.26
CA SER A 376 -6.57 23.78 3.62
C SER A 376 -7.28 25.02 3.05
N LEU A 377 -8.51 24.90 2.54
CA LEU A 377 -9.34 26.02 2.10
C LEU A 377 -9.91 26.84 3.28
N SER A 378 -10.23 26.21 4.40
CA SER A 378 -10.62 26.91 5.63
C SER A 378 -9.45 27.64 6.28
N ALA A 379 -8.24 27.10 6.17
CA ALA A 379 -7.01 27.77 6.61
C ALA A 379 -6.68 29.02 5.75
N LEU A 380 -7.18 29.09 4.52
CA LEU A 380 -7.03 30.25 3.63
C LEU A 380 -8.03 31.39 3.90
N ARG A 381 -8.97 31.24 4.86
CA ARG A 381 -9.90 32.33 5.23
C ARG A 381 -9.26 33.47 6.03
N TRP A 382 -8.00 33.35 6.42
CA TRP A 382 -7.29 34.45 7.09
C TRP A 382 -6.66 35.47 6.12
N ALA A 383 -6.79 35.26 4.80
CA ALA A 383 -6.26 36.18 3.79
C ALA A 383 -7.26 36.42 2.65
N ALA A 384 -8.32 37.19 2.91
CA ALA A 384 -8.88 38.17 1.97
C ALA A 384 -10.19 38.75 2.53
N GLY A 385 -10.17 40.05 2.82
CA GLY A 385 -11.38 40.86 2.91
C GLY A 385 -12.06 40.90 1.54
N LEU A 386 -13.21 40.26 1.42
CA LEU A 386 -14.18 40.48 0.34
C LEU A 386 -15.57 40.55 0.97
N ARG A 387 -15.78 41.61 1.76
CA ARG A 387 -17.10 42.22 1.92
C ARG A 387 -17.38 42.98 0.63
N GLY A 388 -18.43 42.57 -0.10
CA GLY A 388 -19.02 43.37 -1.16
C GLY A 388 -19.14 42.66 -2.50
N ARG A 389 -20.28 41.99 -2.72
CA ARG A 389 -21.15 42.10 -3.91
C ARG A 389 -22.16 40.94 -3.93
N SER A 390 -23.39 41.29 -3.56
CA SER A 390 -24.60 40.48 -3.48
C SER A 390 -25.25 40.24 -4.86
N ALA A 391 -24.57 39.50 -5.75
CA ALA A 391 -25.13 39.17 -7.06
C ALA A 391 -25.02 37.68 -7.47
N LEU A 392 -24.32 36.84 -6.69
CA LEU A 392 -24.13 35.42 -6.99
C LEU A 392 -24.92 34.47 -6.09
N ALA A 393 -25.70 34.98 -5.15
CA ALA A 393 -26.54 34.16 -4.27
C ALA A 393 -27.76 33.55 -4.99
N SER A 394 -28.22 34.13 -6.10
CA SER A 394 -29.34 33.61 -6.90
C SER A 394 -28.95 32.54 -7.94
N LEU A 395 -27.64 32.38 -8.23
CA LEU A 395 -27.11 31.32 -9.10
C LEU A 395 -26.73 30.03 -8.35
N GLY A 396 -27.00 29.96 -7.04
CA GLY A 396 -26.58 28.89 -6.13
C GLY A 396 -27.24 27.52 -6.32
N LEU A 397 -28.28 27.38 -7.15
CA LEU A 397 -29.04 26.12 -7.28
C LEU A 397 -28.65 25.23 -8.47
N ARG A 398 -27.71 25.64 -9.34
CA ARG A 398 -27.24 24.79 -10.47
C ARG A 398 -25.76 24.42 -10.48
N LEU A 399 -24.94 24.96 -9.57
CA LEU A 399 -23.50 24.64 -9.49
C LEU A 399 -23.17 23.43 -8.61
N GLY A 400 -24.10 22.94 -7.78
CA GLY A 400 -23.88 21.78 -6.90
C GLY A 400 -23.67 20.44 -7.62
N ARG A 401 -24.01 20.34 -8.92
CA ARG A 401 -23.78 19.12 -9.73
C ARG A 401 -22.42 19.12 -10.44
N LEU A 402 -21.80 20.27 -10.65
CA LEU A 402 -20.50 20.38 -11.35
C LEU A 402 -19.30 20.34 -10.39
N THR A 403 -19.50 20.69 -9.11
CA THR A 403 -18.47 20.56 -8.07
C THR A 403 -18.11 19.11 -7.77
N GLY A 404 -19.05 18.16 -7.92
CA GLY A 404 -18.79 16.72 -7.76
C GLY A 404 -17.90 16.12 -8.86
N ALA A 405 -18.13 16.48 -10.12
CA ALA A 405 -17.36 15.94 -11.25
C ALA A 405 -15.95 16.55 -11.35
N ALA A 406 -15.81 17.86 -11.12
CA ALA A 406 -14.51 18.52 -11.09
C ALA A 406 -13.66 18.06 -9.89
N GLY A 407 -14.29 17.91 -8.71
CA GLY A 407 -13.64 17.36 -7.52
C GLY A 407 -13.23 15.90 -7.68
N TRP A 408 -14.00 15.10 -8.44
CA TRP A 408 -13.71 13.70 -8.77
C TRP A 408 -12.59 13.56 -9.82
N ALA A 409 -12.59 14.36 -10.88
CA ALA A 409 -11.52 14.37 -11.89
C ALA A 409 -10.18 14.86 -11.32
N TYR A 410 -10.20 15.90 -10.48
CA TYR A 410 -9.01 16.40 -9.76
C TYR A 410 -8.38 15.34 -8.86
N SER A 411 -9.26 14.63 -8.16
CA SER A 411 -8.98 13.50 -7.31
C SER A 411 -8.31 12.32 -8.03
N VAL A 412 -8.74 12.02 -9.26
CA VAL A 412 -8.14 10.99 -10.13
C VAL A 412 -6.75 11.42 -10.60
N ALA A 413 -6.61 12.67 -11.04
CA ALA A 413 -5.32 13.21 -11.50
C ALA A 413 -4.27 13.23 -10.38
N GLN A 414 -4.67 13.59 -9.15
CA GLN A 414 -3.79 13.53 -7.98
C GLN A 414 -3.34 12.08 -7.69
N THR A 415 -4.25 11.12 -7.76
CA THR A 415 -3.92 9.69 -7.61
C THR A 415 -2.97 9.23 -8.71
N ALA A 416 -3.15 9.64 -9.96
CA ALA A 416 -2.25 9.31 -11.07
C ALA A 416 -0.83 9.87 -10.86
N VAL A 417 -0.71 11.12 -10.39
CA VAL A 417 0.60 11.74 -10.05
C VAL A 417 1.27 11.02 -8.88
N VAL A 418 0.51 10.65 -7.85
CA VAL A 418 1.01 9.85 -6.72
C VAL A 418 1.51 8.49 -7.20
N LEU A 419 0.78 7.81 -8.08
CA LEU A 419 1.17 6.53 -8.66
C LEU A 419 2.46 6.66 -9.48
N LEU A 420 2.56 7.68 -10.33
CA LEU A 420 3.78 7.96 -11.10
C LEU A 420 5.00 8.23 -10.21
N LEU A 421 4.80 9.00 -9.14
CA LEU A 421 5.87 9.31 -8.19
C LEU A 421 6.25 8.08 -7.34
N ALA A 422 5.26 7.31 -6.90
CA ALA A 422 5.47 6.08 -6.13
C ALA A 422 6.26 5.05 -6.93
N ASP A 423 5.93 4.86 -8.21
CA ASP A 423 6.69 3.97 -9.11
C ASP A 423 8.11 4.47 -9.32
N ALA A 424 8.29 5.78 -9.55
CA ALA A 424 9.62 6.35 -9.72
C ALA A 424 10.49 6.18 -8.46
N VAL A 425 9.91 6.35 -7.28
CA VAL A 425 10.57 6.15 -5.99
C VAL A 425 10.85 4.65 -5.74
N ALA A 426 9.88 3.77 -6.02
CA ALA A 426 10.03 2.33 -5.88
C ALA A 426 11.13 1.78 -6.79
N ALA A 427 11.15 2.18 -8.06
CA ALA A 427 12.22 1.80 -8.99
C ALA A 427 13.59 2.29 -8.50
N ARG A 428 13.66 3.52 -7.96
CA ARG A 428 14.90 4.09 -7.40
C ARG A 428 15.37 3.33 -6.15
N LEU A 429 14.45 2.96 -5.26
CA LEU A 429 14.74 2.20 -4.04
C LEU A 429 15.12 0.75 -4.34
N ALA A 430 14.43 0.10 -5.28
CA ALA A 430 14.78 -1.24 -5.74
C ALA A 430 16.17 -1.27 -6.39
N ALA A 431 16.49 -0.27 -7.23
CA ALA A 431 17.83 -0.12 -7.79
C ALA A 431 18.89 0.06 -6.69
N TRP A 432 18.64 0.93 -5.71
CA TRP A 432 19.55 1.15 -4.58
C TRP A 432 19.75 -0.12 -3.73
N ARG A 433 18.67 -0.85 -3.46
CA ARG A 433 18.71 -2.10 -2.69
C ARG A 433 19.47 -3.20 -3.42
N SER A 434 19.23 -3.37 -4.73
CA SER A 434 19.95 -4.38 -5.52
C SER A 434 21.46 -4.12 -5.56
N GLU A 435 21.89 -2.85 -5.62
CA GLU A 435 23.31 -2.47 -5.50
C GLU A 435 23.89 -2.88 -4.14
N ALA A 436 23.17 -2.56 -3.05
CA ALA A 436 23.59 -2.86 -1.68
C ALA A 436 23.67 -4.38 -1.43
N GLU A 437 22.69 -5.15 -1.93
CA GLU A 437 22.65 -6.60 -1.84
C GLU A 437 23.81 -7.24 -2.62
N ALA A 438 24.06 -6.79 -3.85
CA ALA A 438 25.18 -7.28 -4.66
C ALA A 438 26.54 -6.99 -4.01
N ARG A 439 26.72 -5.80 -3.42
CA ARG A 439 27.92 -5.44 -2.64
C ARG A 439 28.08 -6.26 -1.37
N SER A 440 27.00 -6.47 -0.62
CA SER A 440 27.03 -7.30 0.59
C SER A 440 27.38 -8.75 0.26
N ALA A 441 26.82 -9.31 -0.81
CA ALA A 441 27.14 -10.65 -1.28
C ALA A 441 28.63 -10.78 -1.67
N LEU A 442 29.17 -9.77 -2.37
CA LEU A 442 30.60 -9.69 -2.68
C LEU A 442 31.47 -9.62 -1.41
N ALA A 443 31.07 -8.80 -0.44
CA ALA A 443 31.79 -8.64 0.82
C ALA A 443 31.80 -9.93 1.65
N ASP A 444 30.66 -10.62 1.75
CA ASP A 444 30.58 -11.90 2.47
C ASP A 444 31.39 -12.99 1.77
N ALA A 445 31.42 -13.01 0.42
CA ALA A 445 32.28 -13.92 -0.33
C ALA A 445 33.77 -13.60 -0.11
N GLY A 446 34.15 -12.31 -0.08
CA GLY A 446 35.50 -11.86 0.20
C GLY A 446 35.98 -12.21 1.61
N LEU A 447 35.14 -12.01 2.63
CA LEU A 447 35.44 -12.42 4.00
C LEU A 447 35.69 -13.93 4.11
N ARG A 448 34.84 -14.75 3.47
CA ARG A 448 35.02 -16.21 3.42
C ARG A 448 36.30 -16.61 2.69
N PHE A 449 36.63 -15.92 1.61
CA PHE A 449 37.86 -16.15 0.86
C PHE A 449 39.10 -15.83 1.70
N PHE A 450 39.15 -14.66 2.35
CA PHE A 450 40.29 -14.29 3.21
C PHE A 450 40.41 -15.18 4.44
N ALA A 451 39.30 -15.63 5.02
CA ALA A 451 39.32 -16.61 6.10
C ALA A 451 39.90 -17.95 5.63
N ALA A 452 39.51 -18.45 4.45
CA ALA A 452 40.05 -19.69 3.89
C ALA A 452 41.56 -19.59 3.62
N VAL A 453 42.05 -18.45 3.11
CA VAL A 453 43.49 -18.23 2.83
C VAL A 453 44.35 -18.29 4.10
N GLN A 454 43.77 -17.97 5.26
CA GLN A 454 44.45 -18.00 6.56
C GLN A 454 44.41 -19.37 7.22
N ASP A 455 43.68 -20.32 6.66
CA ASP A 455 43.66 -21.70 7.14
C ASP A 455 45.06 -22.33 6.95
N PRO A 456 45.73 -22.76 8.04
CA PRO A 456 47.04 -23.39 7.95
C PRO A 456 47.01 -24.66 7.08
N ASP A 457 45.88 -25.37 7.04
CA ASP A 457 45.74 -26.65 6.34
C ASP A 457 45.33 -26.49 4.87
N LEU A 458 45.21 -25.24 4.38
CA LEU A 458 44.81 -24.96 3.00
C LEU A 458 45.78 -25.59 1.98
N ASP A 459 45.25 -26.44 1.10
CA ASP A 459 45.98 -27.03 -0.02
C ASP A 459 45.66 -26.31 -1.35
N PRO A 460 46.38 -26.59 -2.45
CA PRO A 460 46.12 -25.97 -3.74
C PRO A 460 44.69 -26.21 -4.29
N ALA A 461 44.09 -27.38 -4.02
CA ALA A 461 42.74 -27.68 -4.46
C ALA A 461 41.69 -26.86 -3.69
N GLY A 462 41.84 -26.73 -2.37
CA GLY A 462 41.05 -25.86 -1.51
C GLY A 462 41.14 -24.40 -1.93
N LEU A 463 42.35 -23.91 -2.24
CA LEU A 463 42.54 -22.55 -2.75
C LEU A 463 41.82 -22.32 -4.08
N ARG A 464 41.89 -23.28 -5.02
CA ARG A 464 41.13 -23.18 -6.29
C ARG A 464 39.62 -23.10 -6.05
N LYS A 465 39.09 -23.90 -5.12
CA LYS A 465 37.65 -23.88 -4.76
C LYS A 465 37.25 -22.54 -4.15
N ALA A 466 38.07 -22.00 -3.24
CA ALA A 466 37.84 -20.70 -2.61
C ALA A 466 37.89 -19.56 -3.63
N LEU A 467 38.91 -19.56 -4.52
CA LEU A 467 39.05 -18.62 -5.63
C LEU A 467 37.86 -18.69 -6.58
N ALA A 468 37.39 -19.88 -6.96
CA ALA A 468 36.25 -20.03 -7.85
C ALA A 468 34.96 -19.43 -7.24
N ARG A 469 34.73 -19.60 -5.93
CA ARG A 469 33.59 -18.97 -5.25
C ARG A 469 33.73 -17.45 -5.20
N TYR A 470 34.92 -16.95 -4.92
CA TYR A 470 35.17 -15.51 -4.87
C TYR A 470 35.05 -14.85 -6.25
N ASP A 471 35.57 -15.51 -7.30
CA ASP A 471 35.45 -15.05 -8.68
C ASP A 471 33.99 -15.02 -9.15
N ARG A 472 33.18 -16.02 -8.78
CA ARG A 472 31.73 -15.99 -9.04
C ARG A 472 31.05 -14.76 -8.43
N ALA A 473 31.44 -14.36 -7.22
CA ALA A 473 30.86 -13.16 -6.59
C ALA A 473 31.26 -11.88 -7.34
N TRP A 474 32.51 -11.77 -7.80
CA TRP A 474 32.95 -10.67 -8.66
C TRP A 474 32.27 -10.66 -10.02
N ASN A 475 32.03 -11.83 -10.61
CA ASN A 475 31.27 -11.95 -11.86
C ASN A 475 29.81 -11.54 -11.67
N ALA A 476 29.18 -11.93 -10.55
CA ALA A 476 27.83 -11.48 -10.21
C ALA A 476 27.76 -9.95 -10.03
N TRP A 477 28.75 -9.34 -9.36
CA TRP A 477 28.87 -7.89 -9.27
C TRP A 477 28.99 -7.21 -10.65
N ARG A 478 29.81 -7.77 -11.54
CA ARG A 478 29.95 -7.26 -12.93
C ARG A 478 28.70 -7.46 -13.78
N ALA A 479 27.96 -8.55 -13.57
CA ALA A 479 26.68 -8.79 -14.22
C ALA A 479 25.66 -7.75 -13.76
N TRP A 480 25.56 -7.48 -12.45
CA TRP A 480 24.73 -6.40 -11.93
C TRP A 480 25.10 -5.04 -12.54
N LEU A 481 26.39 -4.71 -12.64
CA LEU A 481 26.85 -3.48 -13.29
C LEU A 481 26.41 -3.37 -14.75
N SER A 482 26.29 -4.51 -15.45
CA SER A 482 25.96 -4.57 -16.87
C SER A 482 24.46 -4.77 -17.12
N ALA A 483 23.65 -4.86 -16.06
CA ALA A 483 22.23 -5.20 -16.16
C ALA A 483 21.43 -4.20 -16.99
N GLU A 484 21.80 -2.91 -16.98
CA GLU A 484 21.16 -1.90 -17.83
C GLU A 484 21.45 -2.12 -19.32
N LEU A 485 22.69 -2.51 -19.65
CA LEU A 485 23.08 -2.85 -21.01
C LEU A 485 22.40 -4.15 -21.47
N ASP A 486 22.37 -5.17 -20.61
CA ASP A 486 21.71 -6.44 -20.88
C ASP A 486 20.19 -6.25 -21.06
N ALA A 487 19.58 -5.32 -20.32
CA ALA A 487 18.17 -4.96 -20.47
C ALA A 487 17.88 -4.25 -21.79
N GLU A 488 18.77 -3.39 -22.28
CA GLU A 488 18.64 -2.78 -23.62
C GLU A 488 18.78 -3.83 -24.74
N ASP A 489 19.73 -4.75 -24.62
CA ASP A 489 19.89 -5.85 -25.59
C ASP A 489 18.65 -6.76 -25.60
N ALA A 490 18.06 -7.04 -24.43
CA ALA A 490 16.80 -7.79 -24.32
C ALA A 490 15.59 -7.05 -24.92
N ARG A 491 15.50 -5.72 -24.71
CA ARG A 491 14.45 -4.87 -25.32
C ARG A 491 14.54 -4.91 -26.84
N LEU A 492 15.75 -4.72 -27.38
CA LEU A 492 16.00 -4.78 -28.81
C LEU A 492 15.58 -6.15 -29.37
N ALA A 493 15.96 -7.26 -28.72
CA ALA A 493 15.57 -8.59 -29.14
C ALA A 493 14.04 -8.76 -29.21
N ALA A 494 13.31 -8.31 -28.19
CA ALA A 494 11.85 -8.38 -28.17
C ALA A 494 11.19 -7.48 -29.24
N GLU A 495 11.75 -6.30 -29.51
CA GLU A 495 11.28 -5.43 -30.59
C GLU A 495 11.53 -6.05 -31.98
N LEU A 496 12.71 -6.65 -32.19
CA LEU A 496 13.05 -7.38 -33.41
C LEU A 496 12.15 -8.61 -33.62
N GLU A 497 11.83 -9.37 -32.57
CA GLU A 497 10.91 -10.50 -32.66
C GLU A 497 9.51 -10.05 -33.11
N ARG A 498 9.01 -8.94 -32.54
CA ARG A 498 7.72 -8.34 -32.94
C ARG A 498 7.75 -7.84 -34.38
N LEU A 499 8.84 -7.22 -34.80
CA LEU A 499 9.02 -6.77 -36.18
C LEU A 499 9.13 -7.95 -37.15
N ALA A 500 9.85 -9.02 -36.80
CA ALA A 500 9.93 -10.24 -37.59
C ALA A 500 8.55 -10.91 -37.76
N ALA A 501 7.72 -10.93 -36.71
CA ALA A 501 6.35 -11.42 -36.81
C ALA A 501 5.48 -10.57 -37.76
N ARG A 502 5.70 -9.25 -37.80
CA ARG A 502 5.04 -8.34 -38.76
C ARG A 502 5.57 -8.52 -40.18
N ALA A 503 6.88 -8.63 -40.35
CA ALA A 503 7.53 -8.91 -41.62
C ALA A 503 6.99 -10.19 -42.26
N LYS A 504 6.79 -11.24 -41.46
CA LYS A 504 6.16 -12.48 -41.91
C LYS A 504 4.74 -12.24 -42.45
N ARG A 505 3.92 -11.47 -41.73
CA ARG A 505 2.56 -11.12 -42.19
C ARG A 505 2.58 -10.25 -43.45
N ALA A 506 3.54 -9.32 -43.54
CA ALA A 506 3.76 -8.48 -44.71
C ALA A 506 4.08 -9.33 -45.96
N GLY A 507 4.95 -10.34 -45.82
CA GLY A 507 5.25 -11.31 -46.88
C GLY A 507 4.02 -12.11 -47.33
N ASP A 508 3.07 -12.37 -46.43
CA ASP A 508 1.82 -13.09 -46.72
C ASP A 508 0.74 -12.20 -47.38
N VAL A 509 0.92 -10.86 -47.42
CA VAL A 509 -0.08 -9.89 -47.94
C VAL A 509 -0.43 -10.19 -49.38
N ARG A 510 0.55 -10.52 -50.23
CA ARG A 510 0.33 -10.78 -51.65
C ARG A 510 -0.61 -11.97 -51.84
N THR A 511 -0.30 -13.09 -51.20
CA THR A 511 -1.07 -14.34 -51.27
C THR A 511 -2.49 -14.16 -50.69
N ALA A 512 -2.62 -13.40 -49.60
CA ALA A 512 -3.92 -13.10 -49.00
C ALA A 512 -4.80 -12.22 -49.91
N LEU A 513 -4.20 -11.23 -50.58
CA LEU A 513 -4.87 -10.38 -51.55
C LEU A 513 -5.29 -11.18 -52.79
N ASP A 514 -4.42 -12.04 -53.32
CA ASP A 514 -4.76 -12.93 -54.45
C ASP A 514 -5.95 -13.85 -54.11
N GLY A 515 -5.90 -14.51 -52.95
CA GLY A 515 -7.00 -15.36 -52.50
C GLY A 515 -8.32 -14.61 -52.33
N ARG A 516 -8.27 -13.34 -51.92
CA ARG A 516 -9.47 -12.49 -51.80
C ARG A 516 -9.95 -11.99 -53.17
N LEU A 517 -9.06 -11.61 -54.08
CA LEU A 517 -9.39 -11.18 -55.43
C LEU A 517 -9.96 -12.31 -56.28
N ALA A 518 -9.52 -13.55 -56.07
CA ALA A 518 -10.08 -14.74 -56.70
C ALA A 518 -11.53 -15.01 -56.24
N ARG A 519 -11.87 -14.70 -54.99
CA ARG A 519 -13.21 -14.91 -54.41
C ARG A 519 -14.21 -13.81 -54.78
N PHE A 520 -13.74 -12.60 -55.14
CA PHE A 520 -14.59 -11.44 -55.40
C PHE A 520 -14.27 -10.80 -56.76
N PRO A 521 -14.82 -11.33 -57.88
CA PRO A 521 -14.50 -10.85 -59.23
C PRO A 521 -14.85 -9.37 -59.48
N HIS A 522 -15.90 -8.86 -58.83
CA HIS A 522 -16.31 -7.46 -58.91
C HIS A 522 -15.29 -6.51 -58.25
N LEU A 523 -14.65 -6.95 -57.16
CA LEU A 523 -13.57 -6.20 -56.51
C LEU A 523 -12.33 -6.14 -57.40
N ARG A 524 -11.99 -7.26 -58.06
CA ARG A 524 -10.91 -7.34 -59.05
C ARG A 524 -11.12 -6.37 -60.21
N ALA A 525 -12.33 -6.32 -60.78
CA ALA A 525 -12.67 -5.38 -61.86
C ALA A 525 -12.59 -3.90 -61.41
N SER A 526 -13.08 -3.59 -60.20
CA SER A 526 -13.03 -2.23 -59.65
C SER A 526 -11.60 -1.75 -59.40
N LEU A 527 -10.73 -2.64 -58.90
CA LEU A 527 -9.31 -2.33 -58.67
C LEU A 527 -8.54 -2.18 -59.98
N ALA A 528 -8.81 -3.03 -60.98
CA ALA A 528 -8.22 -2.89 -62.31
C ALA A 528 -8.59 -1.54 -62.96
N ALA A 529 -9.85 -1.12 -62.84
CA ALA A 529 -10.31 0.18 -63.37
C ALA A 529 -9.63 1.39 -62.70
N ARG A 530 -9.23 1.27 -61.43
CA ARG A 530 -8.62 2.36 -60.64
C ARG A 530 -7.10 2.37 -60.66
N HIS A 531 -6.47 1.20 -60.79
CA HIS A 531 -5.03 1.00 -60.60
C HIS A 531 -4.35 0.32 -61.79
N GLY A 532 -5.03 0.19 -62.93
CA GLY A 532 -4.52 -0.42 -64.16
C GLY A 532 -4.60 -1.95 -64.16
N SER A 533 -4.23 -2.61 -63.06
CA SER A 533 -4.43 -4.05 -62.86
C SER A 533 -4.61 -4.40 -61.38
N ALA A 534 -5.34 -5.49 -61.11
CA ALA A 534 -5.53 -5.96 -59.74
C ALA A 534 -4.24 -6.57 -59.18
N GLU A 535 -3.45 -7.23 -60.04
CA GLU A 535 -2.12 -7.76 -59.75
C GLU A 535 -1.13 -6.64 -59.42
N GLY A 536 -1.10 -5.56 -60.22
CA GLY A 536 -0.23 -4.41 -59.96
C GLY A 536 -0.56 -3.69 -58.66
N PHE A 537 -1.85 -3.61 -58.28
CA PHE A 537 -2.26 -3.11 -56.97
C PHE A 537 -1.75 -4.00 -55.82
N ALA A 538 -1.88 -5.32 -55.96
CA ALA A 538 -1.46 -6.26 -54.93
C ALA A 538 0.07 -6.33 -54.77
N ASP A 539 0.83 -6.24 -55.87
CA ASP A 539 2.29 -6.09 -55.85
C ASP A 539 2.70 -4.77 -55.19
N ALA A 540 2.04 -3.66 -55.52
CA ALA A 540 2.32 -2.36 -54.90
C ALA A 540 1.96 -2.34 -53.42
N ALA A 541 0.91 -3.05 -53.00
CA ALA A 541 0.54 -3.19 -51.59
C ALA A 541 1.55 -4.05 -50.81
N ALA A 542 2.03 -5.14 -51.40
CA ALA A 542 3.08 -5.97 -50.81
C ALA A 542 4.39 -5.18 -50.64
N ARG A 543 4.86 -4.49 -51.69
CA ARG A 543 6.08 -3.64 -51.63
C ARG A 543 5.97 -2.55 -50.57
N ARG A 544 4.84 -1.83 -50.49
CA ARG A 544 4.61 -0.84 -49.43
C ARG A 544 4.73 -1.44 -48.03
N SER A 545 4.17 -2.64 -47.82
CA SER A 545 4.26 -3.32 -46.53
C SER A 545 5.69 -3.78 -46.21
N GLU A 546 6.48 -4.16 -47.21
CA GLU A 546 7.91 -4.48 -47.06
C GLU A 546 8.75 -3.23 -46.74
N ASP A 547 8.52 -2.13 -47.47
CA ASP A 547 9.18 -0.84 -47.24
C ASP A 547 8.89 -0.28 -45.84
N GLU A 548 7.64 -0.39 -45.37
CA GLU A 548 7.25 0.01 -44.01
C GLU A 548 8.03 -0.77 -42.93
N VAL A 549 8.14 -2.09 -43.09
CA VAL A 549 8.91 -2.95 -42.18
C VAL A 549 10.41 -2.63 -42.23
N SER A 550 10.96 -2.37 -43.42
CA SER A 550 12.38 -2.01 -43.58
C SER A 550 12.71 -0.68 -42.91
N ASN A 551 11.89 0.35 -43.15
CA ASN A 551 12.07 1.67 -42.53
C ASN A 551 11.95 1.60 -41.00
N GLU A 552 11.04 0.78 -40.49
CA GLU A 552 10.89 0.57 -39.04
C GLU A 552 12.09 -0.18 -38.45
N LEU A 553 12.64 -1.17 -39.16
CA LEU A 553 13.87 -1.88 -38.76
C LEU A 553 15.04 -0.90 -38.62
N ASP A 554 15.26 -0.06 -39.63
CA ASP A 554 16.36 0.91 -39.63
C ASP A 554 16.24 1.92 -38.49
N ALA A 555 15.03 2.44 -38.25
CA ALA A 555 14.76 3.34 -37.14
C ALA A 555 15.02 2.67 -35.78
N LEU A 556 14.51 1.45 -35.59
CA LEU A 556 14.68 0.66 -34.37
C LEU A 556 16.15 0.33 -34.09
N LEU A 557 16.92 -0.06 -35.11
CA LEU A 557 18.36 -0.32 -34.97
C LEU A 557 19.13 0.96 -34.63
N ALA A 558 18.80 2.10 -35.26
CA ALA A 558 19.43 3.38 -34.98
C ALA A 558 19.16 3.85 -33.54
N GLU A 559 17.92 3.77 -33.09
CA GLU A 559 17.55 4.14 -31.71
C GLU A 559 18.20 3.21 -30.68
N ALA A 560 18.18 1.90 -30.92
CA ALA A 560 18.80 0.92 -30.05
C ALA A 560 20.32 1.13 -29.97
N ALA A 561 20.98 1.47 -31.08
CA ALA A 561 22.39 1.82 -31.08
C ALA A 561 22.70 3.02 -30.17
N VAL A 562 21.86 4.06 -30.18
CA VAL A 562 22.00 5.22 -29.29
C VAL A 562 21.82 4.84 -27.83
N ARG A 563 20.74 4.13 -27.48
CA ARG A 563 20.46 3.69 -26.09
C ARG A 563 21.58 2.80 -25.55
N ARG A 564 22.03 1.84 -26.36
CA ARG A 564 23.13 0.93 -26.04
C ARG A 564 24.45 1.68 -25.84
N ALA A 565 24.76 2.66 -26.70
CA ALA A 565 25.93 3.51 -26.54
C ALA A 565 25.89 4.33 -25.23
N GLN A 566 24.73 4.83 -24.84
CA GLN A 566 24.55 5.55 -23.57
C GLN A 566 24.74 4.65 -22.35
N ALA A 567 24.14 3.45 -22.34
CA ALA A 567 24.31 2.46 -21.28
C ALA A 567 25.78 2.02 -21.16
N LEU A 568 26.42 1.75 -22.30
CA LEU A 568 27.83 1.40 -22.38
C LEU A 568 28.71 2.56 -21.87
N ALA A 569 28.42 3.80 -22.25
CA ALA A 569 29.13 4.95 -21.72
C ALA A 569 28.97 5.05 -20.20
N GLY A 570 27.76 4.84 -19.66
CA GLY A 570 27.50 4.82 -18.21
C GLY A 570 28.36 3.81 -17.45
N LEU A 571 28.53 2.60 -17.99
CA LEU A 571 29.31 1.51 -17.42
C LEU A 571 30.82 1.83 -17.27
N TYR A 572 31.35 2.63 -18.20
CA TYR A 572 32.78 2.96 -18.30
C TYR A 572 33.12 4.39 -17.86
N ARG A 573 32.12 5.25 -17.60
CA ARG A 573 32.31 6.63 -17.18
C ARG A 573 32.71 6.69 -15.70
N LYS A 574 34.02 6.74 -15.42
CA LYS A 574 34.71 7.28 -14.22
C LYS A 574 36.15 6.75 -14.18
N LEU A 575 37.06 7.54 -13.61
CA LEU A 575 38.48 7.19 -13.53
C LEU A 575 38.76 6.08 -12.48
N PRO A 576 39.75 5.20 -12.72
CA PRO A 576 40.19 4.19 -11.76
C PRO A 576 40.67 4.82 -10.43
N ARG A 577 40.75 4.01 -9.34
CA ARG A 577 41.32 4.48 -8.06
C ARG A 577 42.79 4.83 -8.23
N ALA A 578 43.22 5.90 -7.56
CA ALA A 578 44.63 6.29 -7.47
C ALA A 578 45.44 5.40 -6.49
N ARG A 579 44.78 4.74 -5.52
CA ARG A 579 45.41 3.86 -4.51
C ARG A 579 44.83 2.44 -4.57
N PRO A 580 45.56 1.42 -4.05
CA PRO A 580 45.06 0.05 -3.99
C PRO A 580 43.75 -0.06 -3.19
N TYR A 581 42.88 -0.94 -3.64
CA TYR A 581 41.51 -1.11 -3.14
C TYR A 581 41.45 -1.51 -1.67
N LEU A 582 42.34 -2.41 -1.24
CA LEU A 582 42.43 -2.93 0.14
C LEU A 582 43.63 -2.38 0.91
N ASP A 583 44.12 -1.21 0.52
CA ASP A 583 45.24 -0.61 1.24
C ASP A 583 44.83 -0.28 2.69
N GLY A 584 45.62 -0.72 3.67
CA GLY A 584 45.31 -0.58 5.10
C GLY A 584 44.19 -1.49 5.65
N ALA A 585 43.67 -2.44 4.86
CA ALA A 585 42.66 -3.38 5.34
C ALA A 585 43.29 -4.42 6.30
N PRO A 586 42.67 -4.74 7.45
CA PRO A 586 43.22 -5.65 8.45
C PRO A 586 42.99 -7.12 8.07
N LEU A 587 43.54 -7.54 6.94
CA LEU A 587 43.26 -8.85 6.34
C LEU A 587 43.53 -10.00 7.30
N ALA A 588 44.64 -9.97 8.04
CA ALA A 588 45.06 -11.01 9.00
C ALA A 588 44.03 -11.33 10.11
N ALA A 589 43.04 -10.48 10.35
CA ALA A 589 42.00 -10.69 11.36
C ALA A 589 40.68 -11.26 10.79
N ALA A 590 40.66 -11.66 9.52
CA ALA A 590 39.49 -12.28 8.88
C ALA A 590 39.22 -13.72 9.36
N GLY A 591 40.25 -14.44 9.82
CA GLY A 591 40.18 -15.78 10.40
C GLY A 591 39.47 -15.86 11.76
N PRO A 592 39.28 -17.06 12.32
CA PRO A 592 38.61 -17.25 13.62
C PRO A 592 39.34 -16.48 14.73
N ALA A 593 38.55 -15.86 15.63
CA ALA A 593 39.12 -15.05 16.69
C ALA A 593 39.79 -15.94 17.75
N PRO A 594 41.02 -15.62 18.19
CA PRO A 594 41.68 -16.36 19.26
C PRO A 594 40.93 -16.20 20.60
N PRO A 595 41.17 -17.09 21.58
CA PRO A 595 40.53 -17.03 22.90
C PRO A 595 40.82 -15.69 23.61
N GLY A 596 39.80 -15.12 24.27
CA GLY A 596 39.87 -13.86 25.00
C GLY A 596 38.90 -12.77 24.49
N SER A 597 38.27 -12.02 25.41
CA SER A 597 37.25 -11.01 25.09
C SER A 597 37.77 -9.84 24.26
N LEU A 598 38.95 -9.31 24.61
CA LEU A 598 39.59 -8.20 23.87
C LEU A 598 40.05 -8.62 22.46
N ALA A 599 40.55 -9.85 22.30
CA ALA A 599 40.97 -10.37 21.02
C ALA A 599 39.78 -10.61 20.08
N ARG A 600 38.68 -11.16 20.61
CA ARG A 600 37.39 -11.27 19.89
C ARG A 600 36.86 -9.91 19.46
N LEU A 601 36.91 -8.90 20.33
CA LEU A 601 36.48 -7.53 19.99
C LEU A 601 37.33 -6.92 18.86
N ARG A 602 38.66 -7.03 18.95
CA ARG A 602 39.58 -6.55 17.91
C ARG A 602 39.35 -7.25 16.57
N ALA A 603 39.18 -8.58 16.57
CA ALA A 603 38.87 -9.35 15.37
C ALA A 603 37.52 -8.95 14.77
N LEU A 604 36.49 -8.72 15.60
CA LEU A 604 35.19 -8.25 15.15
C LEU A 604 35.27 -6.85 14.50
N LEU A 605 35.99 -5.91 15.12
CA LEU A 605 36.21 -4.57 14.56
C LEU A 605 36.98 -4.62 13.24
N ALA A 606 38.01 -5.47 13.15
CA ALA A 606 38.77 -5.67 11.93
C ALA A 606 37.94 -6.29 10.80
N ARG A 607 37.13 -7.32 11.10
CA ARG A 607 36.17 -7.91 10.15
C ARG A 607 35.15 -6.88 9.67
N ARG A 608 34.62 -6.03 10.55
CA ARG A 608 33.73 -4.92 10.16
C ARG A 608 34.40 -3.93 9.22
N ARG A 609 35.65 -3.53 9.50
CA ARG A 609 36.41 -2.63 8.62
C ARG A 609 36.70 -3.27 7.26
N LEU A 610 37.08 -4.54 7.24
CA LEU A 610 37.30 -5.28 6.00
C LEU A 610 36.02 -5.45 5.19
N ARG A 611 34.89 -5.76 5.84
CA ARG A 611 33.58 -5.81 5.20
C ARG A 611 33.24 -4.47 4.55
N ALA A 612 33.38 -3.36 5.28
CA ALA A 612 33.13 -2.03 4.76
C ALA A 612 34.05 -1.69 3.56
N ALA A 613 35.32 -2.08 3.61
CA ALA A 613 36.23 -1.91 2.47
C ALA A 613 35.81 -2.75 1.25
N LEU A 614 35.25 -3.95 1.47
CA LEU A 614 34.74 -4.82 0.41
C LEU A 614 33.39 -4.37 -0.17
N GLU A 615 32.55 -3.73 0.63
CA GLU A 615 31.29 -3.11 0.20
C GLU A 615 31.56 -1.83 -0.62
N ASP A 616 32.72 -1.18 -0.45
CA ASP A 616 33.15 0.00 -1.21
C ASP A 616 33.72 -0.35 -2.62
N ALA A 617 33.35 -1.50 -3.19
CA ALA A 617 33.75 -1.88 -4.55
C ALA A 617 33.31 -0.81 -5.58
N ARG A 618 34.19 -0.47 -6.53
CA ARG A 618 33.92 0.54 -7.55
C ARG A 618 32.69 0.16 -8.38
N PRO A 619 31.76 1.12 -8.60
CA PRO A 619 30.55 0.90 -9.39
C PRO A 619 30.80 1.01 -10.90
N THR A 620 31.96 0.55 -11.38
CA THR A 620 32.27 0.53 -12.81
C THR A 620 32.92 -0.79 -13.17
N ARG A 621 32.70 -1.25 -14.40
CA ARG A 621 33.24 -2.54 -14.85
C ARG A 621 34.78 -2.55 -14.85
N PRO A 622 35.49 -1.53 -15.37
CA PRO A 622 36.95 -1.45 -15.25
C PRO A 622 37.45 -1.35 -13.81
N GLY A 623 36.70 -0.63 -12.96
CA GLY A 623 36.99 -0.48 -11.54
C GLY A 623 36.93 -1.82 -10.81
N SER A 624 35.89 -2.62 -11.09
CA SER A 624 35.71 -3.93 -10.47
C SER A 624 36.89 -4.89 -10.74
N TYR A 625 37.43 -4.90 -11.96
CA TYR A 625 38.61 -5.71 -12.30
C TYR A 625 39.88 -5.21 -11.59
N ALA A 626 40.03 -3.88 -11.44
CA ALA A 626 41.13 -3.29 -10.70
C ALA A 626 41.06 -3.64 -9.19
N ASP A 627 39.86 -3.58 -8.61
CA ASP A 627 39.60 -3.90 -7.22
C ASP A 627 39.83 -5.39 -6.92
N GLN A 628 39.32 -6.28 -7.80
CA GLN A 628 39.59 -7.72 -7.71
C GLN A 628 41.10 -8.02 -7.82
N ALA A 629 41.81 -7.37 -8.75
CA ALA A 629 43.26 -7.56 -8.91
C ALA A 629 44.03 -7.09 -7.66
N SER A 630 43.63 -5.96 -7.08
CA SER A 630 44.20 -5.46 -5.83
C SER A 630 43.93 -6.42 -4.67
N ALA A 631 42.77 -7.06 -4.60
CA ALA A 631 42.45 -8.06 -3.59
C ALA A 631 43.31 -9.33 -3.73
N LEU A 632 43.50 -9.83 -4.95
CA LEU A 632 44.41 -10.95 -5.21
C LEU A 632 45.87 -10.59 -4.91
N ALA A 633 46.30 -9.36 -5.19
CA ALA A 633 47.64 -8.89 -4.83
C ALA A 633 47.85 -8.84 -3.31
N ALA A 634 46.85 -8.40 -2.55
CA ALA A 634 46.91 -8.42 -1.09
C ALA A 634 46.93 -9.87 -0.54
N THR A 635 46.19 -10.78 -1.19
CA THR A 635 46.21 -12.22 -0.88
C THR A 635 47.58 -12.84 -1.11
N ALA A 636 48.27 -12.45 -2.20
CA ALA A 636 49.59 -12.96 -2.51
C ALA A 636 50.62 -12.62 -1.42
N ARG A 637 50.50 -11.44 -0.79
CA ARG A 637 51.34 -11.06 0.35
C ARG A 637 51.11 -11.97 1.57
N LEU A 638 49.88 -12.39 1.81
CA LEU A 638 49.55 -13.34 2.91
C LEU A 638 50.11 -14.74 2.65
N LEU A 639 50.25 -15.13 1.37
CA LEU A 639 50.71 -16.45 0.95
C LEU A 639 52.21 -16.50 0.63
N ALA A 640 52.98 -15.45 0.91
CA ALA A 640 54.39 -15.36 0.54
C ALA A 640 55.25 -16.54 1.06
N GLY A 641 54.89 -17.12 2.21
CA GLY A 641 55.55 -18.31 2.77
C GLY A 641 55.03 -19.66 2.25
N ARG A 642 54.10 -19.70 1.29
CA ARG A 642 53.42 -20.92 0.81
C ARG A 642 53.55 -21.06 -0.72
N PRO A 643 54.69 -21.52 -1.25
CA PRO A 643 55.02 -21.42 -2.68
C PRO A 643 54.06 -22.19 -3.61
N ALA A 644 53.56 -23.35 -3.19
CA ALA A 644 52.58 -24.11 -3.96
C ALA A 644 51.25 -23.35 -4.15
N LEU A 645 50.79 -22.66 -3.09
CA LEU A 645 49.57 -21.83 -3.14
C LEU A 645 49.80 -20.54 -3.92
N ALA A 646 50.98 -19.92 -3.77
CA ALA A 646 51.36 -18.73 -4.51
C ALA A 646 51.32 -18.96 -6.04
N ARG A 647 51.77 -20.12 -6.53
CA ARG A 647 51.67 -20.49 -7.96
C ARG A 647 50.22 -20.55 -8.45
N THR A 648 49.33 -21.19 -7.68
CA THR A 648 47.90 -21.29 -8.01
C THR A 648 47.22 -19.92 -8.05
N LEU A 649 47.58 -19.02 -7.13
CA LEU A 649 47.06 -17.65 -7.11
C LEU A 649 47.56 -16.84 -8.31
N GLU A 650 48.82 -17.02 -8.71
CA GLU A 650 49.42 -16.28 -9.82
C GLU A 650 48.79 -16.62 -11.18
N GLU A 651 48.39 -17.88 -11.39
CA GLU A 651 47.60 -18.27 -12.56
C GLU A 651 46.30 -17.47 -12.69
N GLN A 652 45.57 -17.31 -11.58
CA GLN A 652 44.35 -16.50 -11.57
C GLN A 652 44.63 -15.01 -11.78
N ARG A 653 45.73 -14.48 -11.23
CA ARG A 653 46.16 -13.09 -11.46
C ARG A 653 46.48 -12.82 -12.92
N ARG A 654 47.17 -13.75 -13.60
CA ARG A 654 47.46 -13.64 -15.04
C ARG A 654 46.17 -13.64 -15.87
N ARG A 655 45.24 -14.56 -15.58
CA ARG A 655 43.92 -14.60 -16.24
C ARG A 655 43.17 -13.28 -16.07
N LEU A 656 43.12 -12.76 -14.85
CA LEU A 656 42.45 -11.50 -14.53
C LEU A 656 43.12 -10.29 -15.22
N ALA A 657 44.45 -10.28 -15.30
CA ALA A 657 45.19 -9.24 -16.01
C ALA A 657 44.84 -9.20 -17.50
N GLY A 658 44.68 -10.36 -18.14
CA GLY A 658 44.19 -10.48 -19.51
C GLY A 658 42.81 -9.86 -19.69
N LEU A 659 41.84 -10.24 -18.85
CA LEU A 659 40.48 -9.69 -18.87
C LEU A 659 40.47 -8.17 -18.65
N ARG A 660 41.21 -7.68 -17.66
CA ARG A 660 41.34 -6.25 -17.36
C ARG A 660 41.98 -5.47 -18.52
N SER A 661 42.91 -6.08 -19.25
CA SER A 661 43.52 -5.48 -20.43
C SER A 661 42.51 -5.35 -21.58
N ALA A 662 41.74 -6.41 -21.84
CA ALA A 662 40.66 -6.39 -22.81
C ALA A 662 39.59 -5.33 -22.47
N ASP A 663 39.15 -5.26 -21.21
CA ASP A 663 38.14 -4.32 -20.73
C ASP A 663 38.62 -2.85 -20.83
N ARG A 664 39.91 -2.59 -20.57
CA ARG A 664 40.51 -1.26 -20.77
C ARG A 664 40.54 -0.82 -22.24
N ARG A 665 40.86 -1.74 -23.16
CA ARG A 665 40.82 -1.44 -24.60
C ARG A 665 39.40 -1.09 -25.06
N LEU A 666 38.41 -1.85 -24.60
CA LEU A 666 37.00 -1.56 -24.86
C LEU A 666 36.59 -0.19 -24.31
N GLY A 667 36.96 0.13 -23.06
CA GLY A 667 36.68 1.45 -22.48
C GLY A 667 37.33 2.61 -23.26
N GLY A 668 38.53 2.41 -23.80
CA GLY A 668 39.19 3.40 -24.67
C GLY A 668 38.44 3.65 -25.98
N LEU A 669 37.90 2.59 -26.61
CA LEU A 669 37.06 2.71 -27.80
C LEU A 669 35.74 3.44 -27.51
N VAL A 670 35.11 3.14 -26.37
CA VAL A 670 33.86 3.80 -25.94
C VAL A 670 34.08 5.28 -25.65
N GLY A 671 35.23 5.64 -25.09
CA GLY A 671 35.61 7.04 -24.84
C GLY A 671 35.83 7.87 -26.11
N ALA A 672 36.01 7.22 -27.27
CA ALA A 672 36.20 7.86 -28.57
C ALA A 672 34.90 8.05 -29.36
N LEU A 673 33.76 7.56 -28.88
CA LEU A 673 32.46 7.79 -29.52
C LEU A 673 32.08 9.29 -29.40
N PRO A 674 31.53 9.91 -30.47
CA PRO A 674 31.06 11.29 -30.42
C PRO A 674 29.98 11.43 -29.33
N ARG A 675 30.06 12.54 -28.59
CA ARG A 675 29.26 12.81 -27.39
C ARG A 675 27.77 12.97 -27.66
#